data_AF-A0A9W4T042-F1
#
_entry.id   AF-A0A9W4T042-F1
#
_cell.length_a   1.000
_cell.length_b   1.000
_cell.length_c   1.000
_cell.angle_alpha   90.00
_cell.angle_beta   90.00
_cell.angle_gamma   90.00
#
_symmetry.space_group_name_H-M   'P 1'
#
loop_
_entity.id
_entity.type
_entity.pdbx_description
1 polymer ?
#
loop_
_entity_poly.entity_id
_entity_poly.type
_entity_poly.pdbx_seq_one_letter_code
_entity_poly.pdbx_strand_id
1 'polypeptide(L)'
;MSQETDNERKPLLRSPFYNPNYIPNNNNRQSFSLLKILGLGFIVVTTLLLSINLAFFFIESNEATLPRGDSKIPYEYYLRLRKNDNWIGSNKFEYVIETSPPSDPKFSKLFIDKNGDDFNSSIIAEIVSRSYKSWFPAYYDVRENRNSSSYNYTVLTTQSHMSGLCFILWPPKVHISFLLKCEFEIRWDYKYFGEIYRKCSNKKDWTKVSYVKGSSEWGMQWLDPERINTYGIVTKPSYGRDGQMRNVMFRPDSPFPPIIPALYVAYFDRIIDGGDLEAHQCLKRTIIYFFVLLVVVGYICYDDQEITKPDNGTAISHDNHTEITIDFDEDGNIITGIHTNNQTNVDDYNNENILLMSDEGINQRYCGNDKCKFLFVYNHPDDETLANEHMRSFTQLAKALNRTMVLTNVGHSKISSCRNFPFNFYYSIESLLHVFPHVSFISQKNFKQWTRLRHEKPTTQHIFVAGGGVNSTINIVNPKSLESIQKTNCLDQFEMKFDEDTIFKKIRTGKGFWKLDETRSKFSKFLVDHLNEIDEEIILLNHDIRKPFFPGSLPKIDYSQLILQEADRIVNDLQPFIAIYWRSENQIPPSSKLPECAQSLVETLKRIKTSLGIENVYFTTDYPISSRANNLSLNEDYHKTIEILNSTIKLNTWKTMNPFKNLLENNIVLKNTKEFNGRGIHRILEKLIIINSDYFLSSPPGCGASYKDDFILSVTNARSGLMNEGNERLLNIITRW
;
A
#
# COMPACT_ATOMS: atom_id res chain seq x y z
N MET A 1 -13.09 -65.85 2.18
CA MET A 1 -12.48 -66.79 1.21
C MET A 1 -11.83 -65.93 0.15
N SER A 2 -10.54 -65.62 0.35
CA SER A 2 -9.36 -66.16 -0.38
C SER A 2 -9.14 -65.32 -1.66
N GLN A 3 -8.12 -64.43 -1.62
CA GLN A 3 -6.78 -64.58 -2.29
C GLN A 3 -6.88 -64.31 -3.80
N GLU A 4 -5.94 -63.73 -4.53
CA GLU A 4 -4.67 -63.02 -4.35
C GLU A 4 -4.26 -62.63 -5.80
N THR A 5 -3.49 -61.54 -5.95
CA THR A 5 -2.44 -61.31 -6.98
C THR A 5 -2.70 -61.28 -8.50
N ASP A 6 -2.25 -60.15 -9.08
CA ASP A 6 -1.33 -59.96 -10.22
C ASP A 6 -1.54 -60.65 -11.59
N ASN A 7 -1.58 -59.87 -12.67
CA ASN A 7 -0.41 -59.68 -13.54
C ASN A 7 -0.63 -58.81 -14.81
N GLU A 8 0.49 -58.19 -15.19
CA GLU A 8 0.94 -57.49 -16.39
C GLU A 8 0.18 -57.65 -17.73
N ARG A 9 0.12 -56.55 -18.51
CA ARG A 9 0.16 -56.59 -19.99
C ARG A 9 1.03 -55.46 -20.57
N LYS A 10 2.10 -55.86 -21.26
CA LYS A 10 2.80 -55.10 -22.32
C LYS A 10 2.00 -55.13 -23.64
N PRO A 11 2.21 -54.17 -24.54
CA PRO A 11 2.32 -54.48 -25.97
C PRO A 11 3.56 -53.79 -26.60
N LEU A 12 4.50 -54.55 -27.15
CA LEU A 12 4.66 -54.92 -28.57
C LEU A 12 5.63 -54.00 -29.34
N LEU A 13 6.85 -54.51 -29.50
CA LEU A 13 7.87 -54.09 -30.45
C LEU A 13 7.42 -54.37 -31.90
N ARG A 14 7.57 -53.38 -32.78
CA ARG A 14 7.75 -53.58 -34.23
C ARG A 14 9.12 -53.02 -34.61
N SER A 15 9.97 -53.89 -35.15
CA SER A 15 11.16 -53.50 -35.91
C SER A 15 10.75 -53.02 -37.31
N PRO A 16 11.62 -52.22 -37.96
CA PRO A 16 12.03 -52.66 -39.29
C PRO A 16 13.52 -52.42 -39.63
N PHE A 17 14.08 -53.43 -40.28
CA PHE A 17 14.95 -53.42 -41.45
C PHE A 17 16.21 -52.52 -41.49
N TYR A 18 17.32 -53.25 -41.46
CA TYR A 18 18.70 -52.88 -41.78
C TYR A 18 18.87 -52.66 -43.30
N ASN A 19 19.52 -51.57 -43.70
CA ASN A 19 20.01 -51.36 -45.07
C ASN A 19 21.55 -51.23 -45.04
N PRO A 20 22.32 -52.20 -45.55
CA PRO A 20 23.77 -52.16 -45.49
C PRO A 20 24.32 -51.58 -46.79
N ASN A 21 24.57 -50.27 -46.82
CA ASN A 21 25.53 -49.63 -47.74
C ASN A 21 25.73 -48.16 -47.34
N TYR A 22 26.62 -47.91 -46.39
CA TYR A 22 27.17 -46.57 -46.18
C TYR A 22 28.64 -46.67 -45.79
N ILE A 23 29.50 -46.16 -46.67
CA ILE A 23 30.96 -46.08 -46.49
C ILE A 23 31.23 -44.85 -45.63
N PRO A 24 31.90 -44.95 -44.45
CA PRO A 24 32.13 -43.79 -43.61
C PRO A 24 33.28 -42.94 -44.16
N ASN A 25 33.00 -41.65 -44.36
CA ASN A 25 33.96 -40.63 -44.72
C ASN A 25 34.80 -40.23 -43.48
N ASN A 26 36.12 -40.34 -43.57
CA ASN A 26 37.04 -40.41 -42.43
C ASN A 26 37.50 -39.03 -41.88
N ASN A 27 36.72 -37.96 -42.08
CA ASN A 27 37.15 -36.59 -41.74
C ASN A 27 36.68 -36.07 -40.36
N ASN A 28 35.92 -36.85 -39.58
CA ASN A 28 35.39 -36.41 -38.28
C ASN A 28 36.25 -36.78 -37.05
N ARG A 29 37.46 -37.31 -37.23
CA ARG A 29 38.29 -37.74 -36.09
C ARG A 29 39.04 -36.60 -35.38
N GLN A 30 39.14 -35.41 -35.97
CA GLN A 30 39.84 -34.27 -35.34
C GLN A 30 38.96 -33.43 -34.39
N SER A 31 37.64 -33.33 -34.60
CA SER A 31 36.77 -32.53 -33.71
C SER A 31 36.52 -33.20 -32.35
N PHE A 32 36.56 -34.54 -32.29
CA PHE A 32 36.35 -35.31 -31.06
C PHE A 32 37.51 -35.19 -30.05
N SER A 33 38.72 -34.88 -30.51
CA SER A 33 39.90 -34.72 -29.62
C SER A 33 39.89 -33.39 -28.88
N LEU A 34 39.45 -32.31 -29.53
CA LEU A 34 39.44 -30.98 -28.93
C LEU A 34 38.38 -30.88 -27.82
N LEU A 35 37.21 -31.50 -28.01
CA LEU A 35 36.12 -31.48 -27.03
C LEU A 35 36.51 -32.21 -25.72
N LYS A 36 37.26 -33.31 -25.82
CA LYS A 36 37.77 -34.03 -24.64
C LYS A 36 38.83 -33.25 -23.88
N ILE A 37 39.70 -32.53 -24.59
CA ILE A 37 40.72 -31.66 -23.98
C ILE A 37 40.05 -30.48 -23.26
N LEU A 38 39.03 -29.87 -23.86
CA LEU A 38 38.24 -28.80 -23.24
C LEU A 38 37.47 -29.29 -22.00
N GLY A 39 36.88 -30.49 -22.06
CA GLY A 39 36.21 -31.12 -20.92
C GLY A 39 37.17 -31.41 -19.76
N LEU A 40 38.37 -31.92 -20.04
CA LEU A 40 39.38 -32.16 -19.01
C LEU A 40 39.88 -30.85 -18.38
N GLY A 41 40.11 -29.82 -19.20
CA GLY A 41 40.47 -28.49 -18.73
C GLY A 41 39.42 -27.91 -17.79
N PHE A 42 38.14 -28.10 -18.09
CA PHE A 42 37.05 -27.64 -17.23
C PHE A 42 37.01 -28.34 -15.87
N ILE A 43 37.26 -29.67 -15.83
CA ILE A 43 37.35 -30.44 -14.58
C ILE A 43 38.51 -29.94 -13.71
N VAL A 44 39.67 -29.66 -14.31
CA VAL A 44 40.82 -29.15 -13.56
C VAL A 44 40.53 -27.76 -12.99
N VAL A 45 39.92 -26.86 -13.76
CA VAL A 45 39.55 -25.52 -13.30
C VAL A 45 38.52 -25.55 -12.18
N THR A 46 37.49 -26.38 -12.29
CA THR A 46 36.47 -26.53 -11.23
C THR A 46 37.06 -27.11 -9.95
N THR A 47 37.95 -28.10 -10.06
CA THR A 47 38.65 -28.68 -8.90
C THR A 47 39.57 -27.66 -8.22
N LEU A 48 40.29 -26.85 -9.00
CA LEU A 48 41.14 -25.78 -8.49
C LEU A 48 40.31 -24.71 -7.77
N LEU A 49 39.18 -24.29 -8.35
CA LEU A 49 38.26 -23.33 -7.73
C LEU A 49 37.67 -23.88 -6.43
N LEU A 50 37.30 -25.17 -6.37
CA LEU A 50 36.83 -25.81 -5.15
C LEU A 50 37.92 -25.82 -4.06
N SER A 51 39.16 -26.13 -4.46
CA SER A 51 40.33 -26.15 -3.57
C SER A 51 40.65 -24.76 -3.01
N ILE A 52 40.56 -23.71 -3.84
CA ILE A 52 40.72 -22.31 -3.42
C ILE A 52 39.63 -21.93 -2.42
N ASN A 53 38.37 -22.31 -2.67
CA ASN A 53 37.27 -22.05 -1.71
C ASN A 53 37.49 -22.78 -0.37
N LEU A 54 37.99 -24.02 -0.40
CA LEU A 54 38.36 -24.77 0.80
C LEU A 54 39.55 -24.13 1.55
N ALA A 55 40.55 -23.61 0.83
CA ALA A 55 41.67 -22.90 1.44
C ALA A 55 41.23 -21.60 2.11
N PHE A 56 40.35 -20.81 1.48
CA PHE A 56 39.74 -19.63 2.09
C PHE A 56 38.96 -19.99 3.36
N PHE A 57 38.24 -21.12 3.38
CA PHE A 57 37.54 -21.62 4.56
C PHE A 57 38.48 -21.92 5.74
N PHE A 58 39.65 -22.51 5.50
CA PHE A 58 40.62 -22.80 6.57
C PHE A 58 41.35 -21.55 7.09
N ILE A 59 41.69 -20.60 6.21
CA ILE A 59 42.29 -19.31 6.60
C ILE A 59 41.33 -18.52 7.51
N GLU A 60 40.02 -18.67 7.30
CA GLU A 60 38.96 -18.00 8.07
C GLU A 60 38.80 -18.52 9.51
N SER A 61 39.32 -19.71 9.83
CA SER A 61 39.20 -20.31 11.18
C SER A 61 40.24 -19.84 12.21
N ASN A 62 41.25 -19.08 11.80
CA ASN A 62 42.38 -18.67 12.65
C ASN A 62 42.20 -17.29 13.33
N GLU A 63 40.98 -16.80 13.51
CA GLU A 63 40.76 -15.49 14.18
C GLU A 63 41.01 -15.52 15.70
N ALA A 64 41.60 -14.44 16.20
CA ALA A 64 41.89 -14.22 17.61
C ALA A 64 40.62 -14.34 18.48
N THR A 65 40.67 -15.20 19.49
CA THR A 65 39.57 -15.46 20.41
C THR A 65 39.43 -14.30 21.41
N LEU A 66 38.51 -13.38 21.14
CA LEU A 66 38.13 -12.36 22.12
C LEU A 66 37.58 -13.01 23.40
N PRO A 67 37.88 -12.47 24.60
CA PRO A 67 37.29 -12.92 25.84
C PRO A 67 35.77 -12.72 25.78
N ARG A 68 35.02 -13.70 26.32
CA ARG A 68 33.56 -13.73 26.28
C ARG A 68 32.96 -13.29 27.61
N GLY A 69 31.82 -12.60 27.60
CA GLY A 69 31.16 -12.16 28.83
C GLY A 69 29.75 -11.60 28.65
N ASP A 70 29.01 -11.47 29.75
CA ASP A 70 27.62 -10.98 29.77
C ASP A 70 27.50 -9.52 29.33
N SER A 71 26.52 -9.21 28.48
CA SER A 71 26.27 -7.83 28.04
C SER A 71 25.94 -6.89 29.20
N LYS A 72 26.54 -5.69 29.21
CA LYS A 72 26.31 -4.60 30.16
C LYS A 72 25.75 -3.33 29.50
N ILE A 73 25.20 -3.47 28.29
CA ILE A 73 24.59 -2.36 27.55
C ILE A 73 23.38 -1.83 28.34
N PRO A 74 23.22 -0.52 28.52
CA PRO A 74 22.10 0.07 29.25
C PRO A 74 20.79 -0.07 28.48
N TYR A 75 19.66 0.17 29.15
CA TYR A 75 18.34 0.20 28.52
C TYR A 75 18.06 1.50 27.75
N GLU A 76 18.89 2.51 27.93
CA GLU A 76 18.86 3.76 27.17
C GLU A 76 20.24 4.07 26.58
N TYR A 77 20.31 4.24 25.27
CA TYR A 77 21.55 4.54 24.55
C TYR A 77 21.27 5.17 23.18
N TYR A 78 22.32 5.73 22.59
CA TYR A 78 22.29 6.14 21.20
C TYR A 78 22.89 5.05 20.31
N LEU A 79 22.23 4.80 19.19
CA LEU A 79 22.68 3.88 18.16
C LEU A 79 23.02 4.67 16.90
N ARG A 80 24.30 4.66 16.52
CA ARG A 80 24.81 5.43 15.38
C ARG A 80 25.35 4.50 14.30
N LEU A 81 25.02 4.79 13.05
CA LEU A 81 25.59 4.10 11.89
C LEU A 81 27.04 4.57 11.65
N ARG A 82 27.98 3.64 11.53
CA ARG A 82 29.40 3.96 11.33
C ARG A 82 29.63 4.48 9.91
N LYS A 83 30.12 5.72 9.78
CA LYS A 83 30.18 6.46 8.51
C LYS A 83 31.31 6.03 7.54
N ASN A 84 32.27 5.21 7.98
CA ASN A 84 33.63 5.26 7.40
C ASN A 84 34.04 4.21 6.36
N ASP A 85 33.20 3.28 5.90
CA ASP A 85 33.61 2.28 4.88
C ASP A 85 32.56 2.00 3.78
N ASN A 86 31.70 2.98 3.44
CA ASN A 86 30.82 2.88 2.26
C ASN A 86 31.51 3.33 0.97
N TRP A 87 32.85 3.18 0.87
CA TRP A 87 33.58 3.38 -0.37
C TRP A 87 33.59 2.06 -1.17
N ILE A 88 32.80 2.04 -2.24
CA ILE A 88 32.81 1.06 -3.34
C ILE A 88 32.76 -0.41 -2.89
N GLY A 89 31.55 -0.90 -2.62
CA GLY A 89 31.23 -2.33 -2.82
C GLY A 89 31.15 -3.22 -1.58
N SER A 90 31.34 -2.71 -0.36
CA SER A 90 31.04 -3.47 0.87
C SER A 90 30.05 -2.72 1.76
N ASN A 91 28.74 -2.97 1.60
CA ASN A 91 27.70 -2.47 2.50
C ASN A 91 27.82 -3.15 3.88
N LYS A 92 28.78 -2.72 4.69
CA LYS A 92 28.95 -3.15 6.07
C LYS A 92 28.10 -2.23 6.94
N PHE A 93 26.88 -2.67 7.26
CA PHE A 93 25.99 -1.99 8.21
C PHE A 93 26.54 -2.13 9.65
N GLU A 94 27.64 -1.46 9.94
CA GLU A 94 28.27 -1.42 11.26
C GLU A 94 27.65 -0.32 12.11
N TYR A 95 27.33 -0.63 13.36
CA TYR A 95 26.77 0.34 14.29
C TYR A 95 27.65 0.50 15.52
N VAL A 96 27.58 1.69 16.09
CA VAL A 96 28.23 2.07 17.31
C VAL A 96 27.15 2.41 18.35
N ILE A 97 27.32 1.90 19.56
CA ILE A 97 26.45 2.18 20.70
C ILE A 97 27.18 3.17 21.62
N GLU A 98 26.51 4.29 21.86
CA GLU A 98 27.02 5.42 22.63
C GLU A 98 26.14 5.68 23.85
N THR A 99 26.73 6.23 24.90
CA THR A 99 26.01 6.58 26.13
C THR A 99 25.03 7.74 25.90
N SER A 100 23.81 7.62 26.45
CA SER A 100 22.84 8.73 26.52
C SER A 100 23.34 9.79 27.53
N PRO A 101 22.99 11.08 27.42
CA PRO A 101 23.43 12.12 28.35
C PRO A 101 22.89 11.83 29.77
N PRO A 102 23.54 12.37 30.81
CA PRO A 102 23.40 11.86 32.16
C PRO A 102 22.09 12.33 32.82
N SER A 103 21.00 11.58 32.63
CA SER A 103 19.82 11.67 33.50
C SER A 103 19.82 10.62 34.64
N ASP A 104 20.76 9.66 34.64
CA ASP A 104 20.96 8.71 35.76
C ASP A 104 22.44 8.73 36.28
N PRO A 105 22.70 9.38 37.44
CA PRO A 105 24.05 9.54 37.98
C PRO A 105 24.66 8.27 38.59
N LYS A 106 23.94 7.13 38.68
CA LYS A 106 24.47 5.90 39.26
C LYS A 106 25.35 5.09 38.29
N PHE A 107 25.17 5.24 36.97
CA PHE A 107 25.82 4.37 35.97
C PHE A 107 26.94 5.04 35.15
N SER A 108 26.96 6.37 35.07
CA SER A 108 28.04 7.12 34.41
C SER A 108 29.43 6.79 34.98
N LYS A 109 29.50 6.43 36.27
CA LYS A 109 30.77 6.07 36.95
C LYS A 109 31.42 4.75 36.50
N LEU A 110 30.72 3.87 35.78
CA LEU A 110 31.29 2.58 35.32
C LEU A 110 32.09 2.68 34.01
N PHE A 111 31.96 3.79 33.27
CA PHE A 111 32.48 3.94 31.91
C PHE A 111 33.21 5.28 31.66
N ILE A 112 33.40 6.11 32.69
CA ILE A 112 34.05 7.42 32.59
C ILE A 112 35.50 7.36 33.13
N ASP A 113 36.44 7.89 32.35
CA ASP A 113 37.79 8.22 32.80
C ASP A 113 37.76 9.35 33.83
N LYS A 114 38.54 9.21 34.90
CA LYS A 114 38.63 10.22 35.99
C LYS A 114 39.30 11.54 35.60
N ASN A 115 39.67 11.74 34.35
CA ASN A 115 40.29 12.97 33.89
C ASN A 115 39.31 13.72 33.00
N GLY A 116 38.78 14.82 33.53
CA GLY A 116 37.96 15.75 32.77
C GLY A 116 38.77 16.38 31.64
N ASP A 117 38.25 16.27 30.44
CA ASP A 117 37.83 17.39 29.59
C ASP A 117 37.30 16.79 28.26
N ASP A 118 36.27 17.43 27.69
CA ASP A 118 35.41 17.01 26.57
C ASP A 118 34.33 15.95 26.85
N PHE A 119 33.08 16.42 26.98
CA PHE A 119 31.85 15.62 26.90
C PHE A 119 31.57 15.17 25.46
N ASN A 120 32.42 14.28 24.93
CA ASN A 120 32.11 13.47 23.75
C ASN A 120 31.44 12.17 24.19
N SER A 121 30.36 11.77 23.53
CA SER A 121 29.67 10.50 23.78
C SER A 121 30.67 9.33 23.72
N SER A 122 30.80 8.59 24.82
CA SER A 122 31.74 7.46 24.86
C SER A 122 31.14 6.24 24.16
N ILE A 123 31.89 5.68 23.21
CA ILE A 123 31.54 4.45 22.51
C ILE A 123 31.69 3.28 23.49
N ILE A 124 30.57 2.64 23.84
CA ILE A 124 30.54 1.53 24.81
C ILE A 124 30.43 0.16 24.14
N ALA A 125 29.88 0.08 22.92
CA ALA A 125 29.85 -1.15 22.16
C ALA A 125 29.83 -0.92 20.66
N GLU A 126 30.23 -1.94 19.90
CA GLU A 126 30.21 -1.97 18.44
C GLU A 126 29.47 -3.22 17.95
N ILE A 127 28.65 -3.04 16.92
CA ILE A 127 28.01 -4.12 16.16
C ILE A 127 28.78 -4.25 14.85
N VAL A 128 29.62 -5.27 14.76
CA VAL A 128 30.57 -5.45 13.66
C VAL A 128 30.08 -6.55 12.72
N SER A 129 29.96 -6.21 11.43
CA SER A 129 29.58 -7.19 10.40
C SER A 129 30.76 -8.11 10.07
N ARG A 130 30.52 -9.42 10.08
CA ARG A 130 31.47 -10.46 9.66
C ARG A 130 30.98 -11.13 8.38
N SER A 131 30.69 -10.33 7.36
CA SER A 131 30.07 -10.74 6.10
C SER A 131 30.87 -11.72 5.23
N TYR A 132 32.03 -12.21 5.69
CA TYR A 132 32.90 -13.12 4.94
C TYR A 132 32.67 -14.61 5.26
N LYS A 133 31.91 -14.94 6.31
CA LYS A 133 31.56 -16.34 6.64
C LYS A 133 30.61 -16.89 5.58
N SER A 134 31.18 -17.62 4.61
CA SER A 134 30.62 -18.02 3.31
C SER A 134 29.26 -18.73 3.32
N TRP A 135 28.68 -19.05 4.48
CA TRP A 135 27.46 -19.84 4.63
C TRP A 135 26.33 -19.13 5.38
N PHE A 136 26.60 -18.00 6.04
CA PHE A 136 25.60 -17.23 6.78
C PHE A 136 25.57 -15.78 6.27
N PRO A 137 24.60 -15.40 5.42
CA PRO A 137 24.43 -14.00 5.10
C PRO A 137 24.22 -13.19 6.40
N ALA A 138 24.83 -12.02 6.50
CA ALA A 138 24.66 -11.11 7.65
C ALA A 138 25.06 -11.69 9.03
N TYR A 139 26.32 -12.04 9.24
CA TYR A 139 26.84 -12.38 10.58
C TYR A 139 27.25 -11.10 11.34
N TYR A 140 26.85 -10.95 12.61
CA TYR A 140 27.29 -9.83 13.46
C TYR A 140 27.87 -10.29 14.79
N ASP A 141 29.00 -9.71 15.17
CA ASP A 141 29.57 -9.75 16.52
C ASP A 141 29.22 -8.46 17.27
N VAL A 142 28.72 -8.58 18.51
CA VAL A 142 28.61 -7.45 19.44
C VAL A 142 29.82 -7.44 20.35
N ARG A 143 30.58 -6.35 20.28
CA ARG A 143 31.82 -6.13 21.03
C ARG A 143 31.64 -5.00 22.01
N GLU A 144 31.77 -5.26 23.30
CA GLU A 144 31.65 -4.24 24.35
C GLU A 144 33.03 -3.84 24.87
N ASN A 145 33.28 -2.54 24.93
CA ASN A 145 34.49 -2.00 25.53
C ASN A 145 34.31 -1.94 27.05
N ARG A 146 35.23 -2.58 27.78
CA ARG A 146 35.22 -2.61 29.24
C ARG A 146 36.46 -1.95 29.78
N ASN A 147 36.26 -1.14 30.81
CA ASN A 147 37.34 -0.57 31.60
C ASN A 147 37.48 -1.39 32.89
N SER A 148 38.68 -1.92 33.13
CA SER A 148 39.09 -2.41 34.45
C SER A 148 40.12 -1.42 34.99
N SER A 149 40.30 -1.33 36.31
CA SER A 149 41.14 -0.36 37.03
C SER A 149 42.61 -0.24 36.57
N SER A 150 43.04 -1.00 35.56
CA SER A 150 44.40 -1.05 35.04
C SER A 150 44.51 -1.15 33.51
N TYR A 151 43.43 -1.41 32.76
CA TYR A 151 43.45 -1.49 31.27
C TYR A 151 42.05 -1.58 30.65
N ASN A 152 41.93 -1.06 29.42
CA ASN A 152 40.76 -1.24 28.56
C ASN A 152 40.86 -2.57 27.80
N TYR A 153 39.75 -3.32 27.74
CA TYR A 153 39.67 -4.58 27.00
C TYR A 153 38.30 -4.74 26.34
N THR A 154 38.26 -5.42 25.20
CA THR A 154 37.03 -5.67 24.45
C THR A 154 36.52 -7.08 24.72
N VAL A 155 35.23 -7.20 25.00
CA VAL A 155 34.56 -8.48 25.27
C VAL A 155 33.53 -8.77 24.20
N LEU A 156 33.53 -10.00 23.68
CA LEU A 156 32.48 -10.50 22.81
C LEU A 156 31.26 -10.88 23.66
N THR A 157 30.14 -10.18 23.49
CA THR A 157 28.96 -10.37 24.35
C THR A 157 27.81 -11.09 23.66
N THR A 158 27.70 -10.97 22.35
CA THR A 158 26.64 -11.63 21.58
C THR A 158 27.11 -11.90 20.17
N GLN A 159 26.67 -13.03 19.62
CA GLN A 159 26.83 -13.34 18.21
C GLN A 159 25.45 -13.55 17.61
N SER A 160 25.27 -13.07 16.39
CA SER A 160 24.03 -13.27 15.66
C SER A 160 24.32 -13.58 14.21
N HIS A 161 23.44 -14.36 13.60
CA HIS A 161 23.51 -14.67 12.18
C HIS A 161 22.12 -14.86 11.61
N MET A 162 21.98 -14.58 10.32
CA MET A 162 20.76 -14.87 9.59
C MET A 162 20.80 -16.29 9.03
N SER A 163 19.70 -17.02 9.15
CA SER A 163 19.48 -18.32 8.52
C SER A 163 18.42 -18.21 7.42
N GLY A 164 18.69 -18.85 6.28
CA GLY A 164 17.82 -18.87 5.11
C GLY A 164 18.60 -18.85 3.79
N LEU A 165 18.39 -19.88 2.97
CA LEU A 165 18.87 -19.91 1.59
C LEU A 165 17.93 -19.04 0.75
N CYS A 166 18.43 -17.91 0.26
CA CYS A 166 17.74 -16.96 -0.63
C CYS A 166 16.61 -16.12 0.01
N PHE A 167 16.83 -14.80 0.08
CA PHE A 167 15.85 -13.77 0.45
C PHE A 167 14.58 -13.74 -0.42
N ILE A 168 14.60 -14.39 -1.59
CA ILE A 168 13.59 -14.24 -2.64
C ILE A 168 12.28 -14.98 -2.31
N LEU A 169 12.33 -16.05 -1.50
CA LEU A 169 11.17 -16.93 -1.32
C LEU A 169 10.52 -16.87 0.07
N TRP A 170 11.25 -16.52 1.13
CA TRP A 170 10.75 -16.53 2.52
C TRP A 170 11.40 -15.44 3.36
N PRO A 171 10.70 -14.82 4.34
CA PRO A 171 11.31 -13.84 5.22
C PRO A 171 12.43 -14.51 6.04
N PRO A 172 13.59 -13.84 6.20
CA PRO A 172 14.73 -14.42 6.89
C PRO A 172 14.42 -14.66 8.38
N LYS A 173 15.12 -15.62 8.97
CA LYS A 173 15.17 -15.78 10.43
C LYS A 173 16.54 -15.33 10.91
N VAL A 174 16.60 -14.60 12.00
CA VAL A 174 17.86 -14.22 12.63
C VAL A 174 17.97 -14.91 13.97
N HIS A 175 19.04 -15.69 14.14
CA HIS A 175 19.38 -16.34 15.41
C HIS A 175 20.39 -15.48 16.16
N ILE A 176 20.11 -15.25 17.43
CA ILE A 176 20.95 -14.46 18.33
C ILE A 176 21.29 -15.34 19.53
N SER A 177 22.58 -15.56 19.75
CA SER A 177 23.09 -16.42 20.82
C SER A 177 23.80 -15.57 21.87
N PHE A 178 23.26 -15.58 23.09
CA PHE A 178 23.89 -15.02 24.28
C PHE A 178 24.58 -16.13 25.07
N LEU A 179 25.71 -15.80 25.68
CA LEU A 179 26.64 -16.85 26.10
C LEU A 179 26.19 -17.72 27.28
N LEU A 180 25.18 -17.34 28.09
CA LEU A 180 24.83 -18.08 29.31
C LEU A 180 23.36 -17.95 29.80
N LYS A 181 22.41 -17.46 28.99
CA LYS A 181 21.03 -17.20 29.48
C LYS A 181 19.94 -17.80 28.60
N CYS A 182 19.78 -17.27 27.38
CA CYS A 182 18.76 -17.70 26.44
C CYS A 182 19.22 -17.42 25.01
N GLU A 183 18.74 -18.22 24.07
CA GLU A 183 18.76 -17.95 22.64
C GLU A 183 17.54 -17.11 22.26
N PHE A 184 17.73 -16.22 21.29
CA PHE A 184 16.67 -15.41 20.73
C PHE A 184 16.58 -15.62 19.22
N GLU A 185 15.37 -15.55 18.69
CA GLU A 185 15.11 -15.65 17.26
C GLU A 185 14.20 -14.50 16.84
N ILE A 186 14.65 -13.75 15.84
CA ILE A 186 13.84 -12.72 15.20
C ILE A 186 13.21 -13.33 13.95
N ARG A 187 11.89 -13.22 13.84
CA ARG A 187 11.12 -13.57 12.64
C ARG A 187 10.48 -12.30 12.09
N TRP A 188 10.65 -12.05 10.81
CA TRP A 188 9.90 -11.00 10.13
C TRP A 188 8.70 -11.58 9.41
N ASP A 189 7.59 -10.84 9.40
CA ASP A 189 6.50 -11.09 8.46
C ASP A 189 6.75 -10.37 7.13
N TYR A 190 5.86 -10.61 6.15
CA TYR A 190 5.93 -9.99 4.81
C TYR A 190 5.71 -8.48 4.82
N LYS A 191 5.35 -7.88 5.96
CA LYS A 191 5.22 -6.43 6.17
C LYS A 191 6.40 -5.87 6.99
N TYR A 192 7.43 -6.67 7.19
CA TYR A 192 8.61 -6.35 8.01
C TYR A 192 8.29 -6.05 9.48
N PHE A 193 7.13 -6.51 9.97
CA PHE A 193 6.89 -6.55 11.42
C PHE A 193 7.64 -7.72 12.02
N GLY A 194 8.29 -7.45 13.14
CA GLY A 194 9.16 -8.40 13.81
C GLY A 194 8.43 -9.15 14.92
N GLU A 195 8.75 -10.42 15.08
CA GLU A 195 8.39 -11.22 16.24
C GLU A 195 9.65 -11.75 16.89
N ILE A 196 9.76 -11.53 18.20
CA ILE A 196 10.93 -11.94 18.98
C ILE A 196 10.55 -13.17 19.77
N TYR A 197 11.28 -14.24 19.54
CA TYR A 197 11.15 -15.50 20.25
C TYR A 197 12.36 -15.68 21.17
N ARG A 198 12.11 -16.33 22.31
CA ARG A 198 13.13 -16.66 23.32
C ARG A 198 13.06 -18.15 23.65
N LYS A 199 14.22 -18.79 23.72
CA LYS A 199 14.40 -20.16 24.19
C LYS A 199 15.54 -20.19 25.21
N CYS A 200 15.24 -20.56 26.45
CA CYS A 200 16.23 -20.66 27.53
C CYS A 200 16.46 -22.13 27.86
N SER A 201 17.60 -22.47 28.49
CA SER A 201 18.02 -23.86 28.75
C SER A 201 16.96 -24.74 29.45
N ASN A 202 16.05 -24.14 30.21
CA ASN A 202 15.00 -24.84 30.95
C ASN A 202 13.71 -25.08 30.14
N LYS A 203 13.63 -24.65 28.87
CA LYS A 203 12.44 -24.79 28.00
C LYS A 203 12.83 -25.40 26.65
N LYS A 204 12.10 -26.43 26.21
CA LYS A 204 12.33 -27.06 24.90
C LYS A 204 11.85 -26.20 23.74
N ASP A 205 10.79 -25.42 23.95
CA ASP A 205 10.10 -24.67 22.91
C ASP A 205 10.41 -23.18 22.90
N TRP A 206 10.33 -22.59 21.70
CA TRP A 206 10.43 -21.16 21.47
C TRP A 206 9.17 -20.45 21.97
N THR A 207 9.35 -19.41 22.80
CA THR A 207 8.26 -18.60 23.33
C THR A 207 8.30 -17.20 22.74
N LYS A 208 7.20 -16.71 22.17
CA LYS A 208 7.10 -15.33 21.70
C LYS A 208 7.13 -14.39 22.90
N VAL A 209 8.08 -13.46 22.91
CA VAL A 209 8.28 -12.51 24.01
C VAL A 209 8.05 -11.06 23.62
N SER A 210 8.06 -10.73 22.33
CA SER A 210 7.76 -9.37 21.89
C SER A 210 7.28 -9.33 20.44
N TYR A 211 6.53 -8.27 20.12
CA TYR A 211 6.13 -7.90 18.78
C TYR A 211 6.70 -6.51 18.45
N VAL A 212 7.38 -6.38 17.32
CA VAL A 212 8.01 -5.14 16.86
C VAL A 212 7.18 -4.53 15.74
N LYS A 213 6.75 -3.29 15.93
CA LYS A 213 5.99 -2.50 14.96
C LYS A 213 6.80 -1.30 14.50
N GLY A 214 6.87 -1.06 13.19
CA GLY A 214 7.52 0.12 12.61
C GLY A 214 8.63 -0.28 11.64
N SER A 215 9.47 0.69 11.29
CA SER A 215 10.63 0.47 10.42
C SER A 215 11.83 1.25 10.94
N SER A 216 12.99 0.99 10.38
CA SER A 216 14.15 1.79 10.68
C SER A 216 13.96 3.24 10.23
N GLU A 217 13.35 3.52 9.09
CA GLU A 217 13.12 4.91 8.64
C GLU A 217 12.17 5.71 9.55
N TRP A 218 11.10 5.08 10.05
CA TRP A 218 10.02 5.77 10.77
C TRP A 218 10.10 5.61 12.30
N GLY A 219 11.06 4.82 12.79
CA GLY A 219 11.14 4.39 14.17
C GLY A 219 10.34 3.12 14.44
N MET A 220 10.64 2.49 15.57
CA MET A 220 10.10 1.19 15.96
C MET A 220 9.57 1.22 17.38
N GLN A 221 8.47 0.52 17.62
CA GLN A 221 7.86 0.27 18.91
C GLN A 221 7.92 -1.22 19.22
N TRP A 222 8.36 -1.56 20.42
CA TRP A 222 8.47 -2.92 20.91
C TRP A 222 7.35 -3.17 21.89
N LEU A 223 6.46 -4.07 21.54
CA LEU A 223 5.25 -4.38 22.29
C LEU A 223 5.37 -5.76 22.94
N ASP A 224 4.55 -5.99 23.96
CA ASP A 224 4.30 -7.33 24.49
C ASP A 224 3.65 -8.25 23.42
N PRO A 225 3.65 -9.58 23.63
CA PRO A 225 3.10 -10.53 22.65
C PRO A 225 1.63 -10.26 22.29
N GLU A 226 0.87 -9.70 23.23
CA GLU A 226 -0.54 -9.33 23.09
C GLU A 226 -0.77 -7.96 22.44
N ARG A 227 0.29 -7.17 22.25
CA ARG A 227 0.30 -5.83 21.63
C ARG A 227 -0.47 -4.77 22.44
N ILE A 228 -0.50 -4.94 23.76
CA ILE A 228 -1.16 -4.06 24.72
C ILE A 228 -0.11 -3.09 25.30
N ASN A 229 0.99 -3.62 25.84
CA ASN A 229 2.00 -2.83 26.52
C ASN A 229 3.21 -2.55 25.63
N THR A 230 3.80 -1.37 25.77
CA THR A 230 5.06 -1.01 25.09
C THR A 230 6.24 -1.24 26.04
N TYR A 231 7.18 -2.09 25.62
CA TYR A 231 8.46 -2.33 26.29
C TYR A 231 9.47 -1.22 26.01
N GLY A 232 9.45 -0.64 24.83
CA GLY A 232 10.40 0.40 24.45
C GLY A 232 10.27 0.86 23.02
N ILE A 233 11.09 1.84 22.65
CA ILE A 233 11.10 2.45 21.33
C ILE A 233 12.52 2.61 20.80
N VAL A 234 12.61 2.62 19.47
CA VAL A 234 13.75 3.13 18.71
C VAL A 234 13.25 4.29 17.87
N THR A 235 13.83 5.48 17.99
CA THR A 235 13.37 6.63 17.22
C THR A 235 13.71 6.51 15.73
N LYS A 236 13.02 7.30 14.91
CA LYS A 236 13.46 7.58 13.53
C LYS A 236 14.90 8.14 13.54
N PRO A 237 15.70 7.93 12.49
CA PRO A 237 17.06 8.41 12.46
C PRO A 237 17.06 9.94 12.45
N SER A 238 17.86 10.55 13.32
CA SER A 238 18.28 11.94 13.20
C SER A 238 19.56 12.00 12.36
N TYR A 239 19.62 12.97 11.46
CA TYR A 239 20.79 13.19 10.60
C TYR A 239 21.66 14.28 11.21
N GLY A 240 22.81 13.88 11.75
CA GLY A 240 23.84 14.79 12.27
C GLY A 240 25.09 14.83 11.39
N ARG A 241 26.07 15.67 11.75
CA ARG A 241 27.39 15.68 11.07
C ARG A 241 28.05 14.30 11.07
N ASP A 242 27.80 13.51 12.12
CA ASP A 242 28.48 12.23 12.37
C ASP A 242 27.73 10.98 11.88
N GLY A 243 26.64 11.17 11.11
CA GLY A 243 25.86 10.10 10.49
C GLY A 243 24.41 9.99 10.99
N GLN A 244 23.76 8.87 10.68
CA GLN A 244 22.43 8.54 11.18
C GLN A 244 22.51 8.09 12.64
N MET A 245 21.75 8.74 13.51
CA MET A 245 21.73 8.47 14.95
C MET A 245 20.30 8.18 15.40
N ARG A 246 20.14 7.28 16.37
CA ARG A 246 18.84 6.83 16.88
C ARG A 246 18.86 6.77 18.39
N ASN A 247 17.76 7.14 19.03
CA ASN A 247 17.60 6.96 20.46
C ASN A 247 16.93 5.61 20.69
N VAL A 248 17.53 4.79 21.54
CA VAL A 248 17.00 3.48 21.94
C VAL A 248 16.65 3.57 23.41
N MET A 249 15.36 3.37 23.75
CA MET A 249 14.87 3.50 25.13
C MET A 249 13.92 2.35 25.46
N PHE A 250 14.28 1.57 26.49
CA PHE A 250 13.53 0.38 26.90
C PHE A 250 13.30 0.35 28.40
N ARG A 251 12.23 -0.33 28.81
CA ARG A 251 11.96 -0.56 30.22
C ARG A 251 12.87 -1.68 30.75
N PRO A 252 13.34 -1.57 32.00
CA PRO A 252 14.16 -2.63 32.64
C PRO A 252 13.47 -4.00 32.73
N ASP A 253 12.14 -4.04 32.73
CA ASP A 253 11.33 -5.27 32.78
C ASP A 253 11.09 -5.93 31.41
N SER A 254 11.75 -5.41 30.35
CA SER A 254 11.68 -6.01 29.01
C SER A 254 12.17 -7.48 29.03
N PRO A 255 11.48 -8.43 28.35
CA PRO A 255 11.80 -9.85 28.42
C PRO A 255 13.02 -10.28 27.61
N PHE A 256 13.80 -9.32 27.12
CA PHE A 256 15.00 -9.48 26.30
C PHE A 256 16.09 -8.46 26.68
N PRO A 257 17.38 -8.76 26.43
CA PRO A 257 18.48 -7.83 26.63
C PRO A 257 18.34 -6.55 25.78
N PRO A 258 18.82 -5.40 26.27
CA PRO A 258 18.67 -4.11 25.58
C PRO A 258 19.48 -3.99 24.28
N ILE A 259 20.35 -4.95 23.96
CA ILE A 259 21.06 -5.04 22.68
C ILE A 259 20.20 -5.60 21.53
N ILE A 260 19.12 -6.34 21.83
CA ILE A 260 18.26 -6.93 20.78
C ILE A 260 17.66 -5.85 19.86
N PRO A 261 17.17 -4.71 20.36
CA PRO A 261 16.71 -3.60 19.52
C PRO A 261 17.75 -3.09 18.52
N ALA A 262 19.02 -2.93 18.93
CA ALA A 262 20.07 -2.46 18.02
C ALA A 262 20.44 -3.51 16.97
N LEU A 263 20.49 -4.80 17.34
CA LEU A 263 20.67 -5.88 16.37
C LEU A 263 19.50 -5.92 15.37
N TYR A 264 18.27 -5.76 15.84
CA TYR A 264 17.10 -5.72 14.98
C TYR A 264 17.22 -4.61 13.93
N VAL A 265 17.63 -3.40 14.33
CA VAL A 265 17.87 -2.28 13.40
C VAL A 265 18.96 -2.64 12.38
N ALA A 266 20.09 -3.21 12.83
CA ALA A 266 21.19 -3.58 11.94
C ALA A 266 20.82 -4.64 10.89
N TYR A 267 19.95 -5.61 11.25
CA TYR A 267 19.41 -6.56 10.30
C TYR A 267 18.33 -5.94 9.41
N PHE A 268 17.48 -5.08 9.95
CA PHE A 268 16.42 -4.42 9.20
C PHE A 268 16.99 -3.52 8.10
N ASP A 269 17.94 -2.64 8.46
CA ASP A 269 18.64 -1.77 7.50
C ASP A 269 19.36 -2.60 6.45
N ARG A 270 20.01 -3.71 6.84
CA ARG A 270 20.63 -4.61 5.89
C ARG A 270 19.64 -5.30 4.93
N ILE A 271 18.47 -5.70 5.41
CA ILE A 271 17.44 -6.36 4.60
C ILE A 271 16.82 -5.37 3.60
N ILE A 272 16.54 -4.14 4.05
CA ILE A 272 15.86 -3.12 3.24
C ILE A 272 16.83 -2.42 2.28
N ASP A 273 17.98 -1.94 2.76
CA ASP A 273 18.93 -1.17 1.95
C ASP A 273 19.97 -2.05 1.22
N GLY A 274 20.23 -3.26 1.73
CA GLY A 274 21.21 -4.20 1.15
C GLY A 274 20.63 -5.22 0.16
N GLY A 275 19.30 -5.25 -0.01
CA GLY A 275 18.58 -6.30 -0.73
C GLY A 275 18.97 -6.48 -2.20
N ASP A 276 19.35 -5.41 -2.89
CA ASP A 276 19.55 -5.46 -4.35
C ASP A 276 20.90 -6.07 -4.77
N LEU A 277 21.97 -5.84 -4.00
CA LEU A 277 23.33 -6.22 -4.37
C LEU A 277 23.66 -7.69 -4.01
N GLU A 278 23.18 -8.19 -2.88
CA GLU A 278 23.44 -9.57 -2.43
C GLU A 278 22.43 -10.58 -2.99
N ALA A 279 21.18 -10.19 -3.25
CA ALA A 279 20.26 -11.02 -4.03
C ALA A 279 20.84 -11.30 -5.43
N HIS A 280 21.49 -10.30 -6.05
CA HIS A 280 22.24 -10.49 -7.29
C HIS A 280 23.45 -11.42 -7.15
N GLN A 281 24.20 -11.39 -6.04
CA GLN A 281 25.35 -12.29 -5.85
C GLN A 281 24.91 -13.73 -5.54
N CYS A 282 23.87 -13.91 -4.72
CA CYS A 282 23.30 -15.23 -4.42
C CYS A 282 22.60 -15.82 -5.65
N LEU A 283 21.86 -15.02 -6.40
CA LEU A 283 21.27 -15.39 -7.68
C LEU A 283 22.37 -15.68 -8.71
N LYS A 284 23.43 -14.86 -8.83
CA LYS A 284 24.56 -15.15 -9.73
C LYS A 284 25.22 -16.48 -9.38
N ARG A 285 25.48 -16.77 -8.10
CA ARG A 285 26.10 -18.04 -7.68
C ARG A 285 25.15 -19.23 -7.88
N THR A 286 23.87 -19.07 -7.56
CA THR A 286 22.86 -20.13 -7.77
C THR A 286 22.63 -20.37 -9.26
N ILE A 287 22.59 -19.33 -10.08
CA ILE A 287 22.57 -19.43 -11.54
C ILE A 287 23.84 -20.10 -12.02
N ILE A 288 25.04 -19.76 -11.51
CA ILE A 288 26.28 -20.43 -11.91
C ILE A 288 26.21 -21.92 -11.55
N TYR A 289 25.78 -22.30 -10.34
CA TYR A 289 25.65 -23.71 -9.97
C TYR A 289 24.56 -24.44 -10.76
N PHE A 290 23.43 -23.79 -11.01
CA PHE A 290 22.34 -24.32 -11.81
C PHE A 290 22.71 -24.40 -13.29
N PHE A 291 23.52 -23.47 -13.79
CA PHE A 291 24.05 -23.46 -15.15
C PHE A 291 25.14 -24.52 -15.30
N VAL A 292 26.01 -24.72 -14.31
CA VAL A 292 26.94 -25.86 -14.26
C VAL A 292 26.15 -27.16 -14.22
N LEU A 293 25.09 -27.26 -13.42
CA LEU A 293 24.22 -28.43 -13.36
C LEU A 293 23.49 -28.65 -14.69
N LEU A 294 22.95 -27.60 -15.31
CA LEU A 294 22.27 -27.65 -16.62
C LEU A 294 23.23 -27.90 -17.77
N VAL A 295 24.49 -27.50 -17.66
CA VAL A 295 25.53 -27.84 -18.65
C VAL A 295 25.97 -29.28 -18.45
N VAL A 296 26.06 -29.78 -17.23
CA VAL A 296 26.35 -31.21 -16.96
C VAL A 296 25.18 -32.09 -17.40
N VAL A 297 23.95 -31.73 -17.03
CA VAL A 297 22.72 -32.44 -17.43
C VAL A 297 22.46 -32.25 -18.92
N GLY A 298 22.68 -31.05 -19.45
CA GLY A 298 22.62 -30.74 -20.88
C GLY A 298 23.66 -31.54 -21.65
N TYR A 299 24.90 -31.67 -21.18
CA TYR A 299 25.89 -32.54 -21.81
C TYR A 299 25.49 -34.03 -21.79
N ILE A 300 24.69 -34.45 -20.80
CA ILE A 300 24.10 -35.80 -20.73
C ILE A 300 22.87 -35.93 -21.65
N CYS A 301 22.16 -34.84 -21.95
CA CYS A 301 20.90 -34.84 -22.69
C CYS A 301 20.98 -34.25 -24.13
N TYR A 302 22.07 -33.60 -24.51
CA TYR A 302 22.29 -32.92 -25.79
C TYR A 302 22.87 -33.89 -26.82
N ASP A 303 22.15 -34.99 -27.03
CA ASP A 303 22.31 -35.91 -28.15
C ASP A 303 20.94 -36.07 -28.80
N ASP A 304 20.37 -34.96 -29.28
CA ASP A 304 19.41 -34.89 -30.40
C ASP A 304 18.74 -33.50 -30.48
N GLN A 305 18.95 -32.83 -31.63
CA GLN A 305 18.03 -31.98 -32.40
C GLN A 305 18.61 -30.65 -32.91
N GLU A 306 18.49 -30.48 -34.24
CA GLU A 306 18.82 -29.29 -35.04
C GLU A 306 17.72 -28.21 -34.92
N ILE A 307 18.14 -26.93 -34.97
CA ILE A 307 17.25 -25.74 -34.90
C ILE A 307 17.43 -24.88 -36.17
N THR A 308 16.31 -24.44 -36.76
CA THR A 308 16.23 -23.39 -37.80
C THR A 308 15.72 -22.05 -37.22
N LYS A 309 16.22 -20.92 -37.78
CA LYS A 309 16.04 -19.51 -37.33
C LYS A 309 14.76 -18.81 -37.85
N PRO A 310 14.32 -17.69 -37.24
CA PRO A 310 13.26 -16.80 -37.73
C PRO A 310 13.77 -15.43 -38.25
N ASP A 311 12.90 -14.70 -38.97
CA ASP A 311 13.13 -13.35 -39.53
C ASP A 311 12.13 -12.28 -39.01
N ASN A 312 12.57 -11.01 -39.07
CA ASN A 312 12.02 -9.80 -38.42
C ASN A 312 11.01 -8.97 -39.26
N GLY A 313 10.21 -8.13 -38.59
CA GLY A 313 9.45 -7.02 -39.21
C GLY A 313 9.15 -5.85 -38.24
N THR A 314 9.34 -4.61 -38.73
CA THR A 314 9.37 -3.31 -38.03
C THR A 314 8.08 -2.47 -38.19
N ALA A 315 7.82 -1.53 -37.24
CA ALA A 315 6.67 -0.59 -37.24
C ALA A 315 7.12 0.90 -37.17
N ILE A 316 6.30 1.83 -37.68
CA ILE A 316 6.50 3.31 -37.69
C ILE A 316 5.23 3.99 -37.14
N SER A 317 5.37 5.07 -36.35
CA SER A 317 4.29 5.93 -35.82
C SER A 317 4.41 7.40 -36.28
N HIS A 318 3.29 8.12 -36.25
CA HIS A 318 3.23 9.59 -36.33
C HIS A 318 2.12 10.14 -35.41
N ASP A 319 2.45 11.16 -34.60
CA ASP A 319 1.56 11.92 -33.72
C ASP A 319 1.45 13.38 -34.20
N ASN A 320 0.31 14.03 -34.00
CA ASN A 320 0.15 15.49 -34.01
C ASN A 320 -0.86 15.92 -32.93
N HIS A 321 -0.49 16.95 -32.15
CA HIS A 321 -1.25 17.50 -31.02
C HIS A 321 -2.16 18.68 -31.43
N THR A 322 -3.33 18.79 -30.80
CA THR A 322 -4.20 19.99 -30.79
C THR A 322 -4.67 20.29 -29.36
N GLU A 323 -4.63 21.56 -28.97
CA GLU A 323 -5.01 22.08 -27.64
C GLU A 323 -6.49 22.52 -27.60
N ILE A 324 -7.19 22.29 -26.48
CA ILE A 324 -8.62 22.59 -26.27
C ILE A 324 -8.78 23.43 -24.99
N THR A 325 -9.55 24.53 -25.06
CA THR A 325 -10.03 25.32 -23.90
C THR A 325 -11.50 25.02 -23.58
N ILE A 326 -11.87 25.09 -22.29
CA ILE A 326 -13.16 24.64 -21.75
C ILE A 326 -13.81 25.78 -20.94
N ASP A 327 -15.10 26.06 -21.20
CA ASP A 327 -15.93 27.01 -20.44
C ASP A 327 -16.98 26.28 -19.56
N PHE A 328 -17.58 27.00 -18.62
CA PHE A 328 -18.62 26.49 -17.70
C PHE A 328 -19.90 27.32 -17.78
N ASP A 329 -21.08 26.69 -17.70
CA ASP A 329 -22.37 27.40 -17.57
C ASP A 329 -22.63 27.91 -16.14
N GLU A 330 -23.69 28.70 -15.95
CA GLU A 330 -24.10 29.24 -14.64
C GLU A 330 -24.47 28.14 -13.61
N ASP A 331 -24.72 26.91 -14.05
CA ASP A 331 -24.96 25.72 -13.22
C ASP A 331 -23.66 24.91 -12.96
N GLY A 332 -22.50 25.38 -13.45
CA GLY A 332 -21.20 24.73 -13.35
C GLY A 332 -21.01 23.50 -14.25
N ASN A 333 -21.84 23.31 -15.27
CA ASN A 333 -21.67 22.27 -16.29
C ASN A 333 -20.59 22.67 -17.29
N ILE A 334 -19.82 21.69 -17.75
CA ILE A 334 -18.82 21.86 -18.82
C ILE A 334 -19.53 22.21 -20.14
N ILE A 335 -19.25 23.38 -20.69
CA ILE A 335 -19.54 23.76 -22.08
C ILE A 335 -18.21 23.65 -22.85
N THR A 336 -18.02 22.57 -23.61
CA THR A 336 -16.89 22.50 -24.55
C THR A 336 -17.22 23.31 -25.80
N GLY A 337 -16.51 24.42 -26.04
CA GLY A 337 -16.52 25.17 -27.30
C GLY A 337 -15.12 25.16 -27.94
N ILE A 338 -14.96 24.46 -29.06
CA ILE A 338 -13.84 24.71 -29.98
C ILE A 338 -14.11 26.07 -30.62
N HIS A 339 -13.36 27.11 -30.26
CA HIS A 339 -13.46 28.41 -30.90
C HIS A 339 -12.94 28.34 -32.35
N THR A 340 -13.83 28.13 -33.31
CA THR A 340 -13.71 28.78 -34.62
C THR A 340 -14.61 30.00 -34.60
N ASN A 341 -14.02 31.18 -34.84
CA ASN A 341 -14.68 32.48 -34.77
C ASN A 341 -16.10 32.48 -35.37
N ASN A 342 -17.05 32.98 -34.57
CA ASN A 342 -18.47 33.27 -34.82
C ASN A 342 -19.46 32.29 -34.17
N GLN A 343 -19.71 32.45 -32.87
CA GLN A 343 -21.08 32.31 -32.36
C GLN A 343 -21.25 33.07 -31.03
N THR A 344 -22.21 34.00 -31.07
CA THR A 344 -22.74 34.80 -29.96
C THR A 344 -23.46 33.93 -28.93
N ASN A 345 -23.47 34.39 -27.67
CA ASN A 345 -24.28 33.89 -26.55
C ASN A 345 -25.67 33.42 -26.97
N VAL A 346 -26.02 32.18 -26.63
CA VAL A 346 -27.34 31.59 -26.88
C VAL A 346 -27.77 30.80 -25.64
N ASP A 347 -28.43 31.48 -24.71
CA ASP A 347 -29.25 30.85 -23.67
C ASP A 347 -30.75 30.84 -24.04
N ASP A 348 -31.11 31.08 -25.30
CA ASP A 348 -32.53 31.14 -25.69
C ASP A 348 -32.80 30.76 -27.17
N TYR A 349 -32.23 29.64 -27.66
CA TYR A 349 -32.63 29.10 -28.97
C TYR A 349 -33.75 28.05 -28.82
N ASN A 350 -34.91 28.41 -29.36
CA ASN A 350 -36.13 27.61 -29.52
C ASN A 350 -35.89 26.08 -29.63
N ASN A 351 -36.56 25.34 -28.73
CA ASN A 351 -36.61 23.86 -28.68
C ASN A 351 -36.96 23.19 -30.02
N GLU A 352 -37.62 23.89 -30.95
CA GLU A 352 -38.03 23.35 -32.26
C GLU A 352 -36.85 23.11 -33.21
N ASN A 353 -35.78 23.92 -33.16
CA ASN A 353 -34.62 23.76 -34.04
C ASN A 353 -33.71 22.59 -33.63
N ILE A 354 -33.74 22.19 -32.35
CA ILE A 354 -32.93 21.07 -31.82
C ILE A 354 -33.49 19.72 -32.28
N LEU A 355 -34.81 19.60 -32.42
CA LEU A 355 -35.47 18.38 -32.90
C LEU A 355 -35.21 18.08 -34.39
N LEU A 356 -34.74 19.08 -35.16
CA LEU A 356 -34.42 18.96 -36.58
C LEU A 356 -32.92 18.69 -36.85
N MET A 357 -32.07 18.65 -35.82
CA MET A 357 -30.64 18.37 -35.99
C MET A 357 -30.42 16.90 -36.41
N SER A 358 -29.47 16.67 -37.33
CA SER A 358 -29.00 15.32 -37.63
C SER A 358 -28.26 14.72 -36.44
N ASP A 359 -28.15 13.39 -36.42
CA ASP A 359 -27.42 12.65 -35.40
C ASP A 359 -25.93 13.02 -35.32
N GLU A 360 -25.32 13.37 -36.46
CA GLU A 360 -23.96 13.93 -36.54
C GLU A 360 -23.88 15.31 -35.88
N GLY A 361 -24.85 16.19 -36.16
CA GLY A 361 -24.94 17.50 -35.52
C GLY A 361 -25.14 17.41 -34.01
N ILE A 362 -25.93 16.43 -33.55
CA ILE A 362 -26.09 16.13 -32.13
C ILE A 362 -24.77 15.65 -31.53
N ASN A 363 -24.06 14.73 -32.20
CA ASN A 363 -22.77 14.22 -31.73
C ASN A 363 -21.71 15.34 -31.63
N GLN A 364 -21.61 16.20 -32.64
CA GLN A 364 -20.72 17.35 -32.64
C GLN A 364 -20.98 18.29 -31.46
N ARG A 365 -22.25 18.53 -31.13
CA ARG A 365 -22.63 19.36 -29.97
C ARG A 365 -22.18 18.79 -28.62
N TYR A 366 -22.26 17.47 -28.43
CA TYR A 366 -22.03 16.86 -27.10
C TYR A 366 -20.64 16.24 -26.91
N CYS A 367 -19.96 15.85 -27.98
CA CYS A 367 -18.64 15.23 -27.90
C CYS A 367 -17.63 15.77 -28.92
N GLY A 368 -17.99 16.78 -29.73
CA GLY A 368 -17.08 17.41 -30.70
C GLY A 368 -16.62 16.50 -31.84
N ASN A 369 -17.35 15.40 -32.11
CA ASN A 369 -17.03 14.43 -33.14
C ASN A 369 -18.31 13.97 -33.85
N ASP A 370 -18.19 13.49 -35.09
CA ASP A 370 -19.33 12.93 -35.84
C ASP A 370 -19.86 11.64 -35.20
N LYS A 371 -19.00 10.92 -34.47
CA LYS A 371 -19.34 9.72 -33.70
C LYS A 371 -18.85 9.88 -32.27
N CYS A 372 -19.76 9.73 -31.31
CA CYS A 372 -19.41 9.71 -29.91
C CYS A 372 -19.21 8.29 -29.41
N LYS A 373 -18.08 8.03 -28.74
CA LYS A 373 -17.85 6.80 -27.98
C LYS A 373 -17.69 7.14 -26.50
N PHE A 374 -18.50 6.53 -25.64
CA PHE A 374 -18.55 6.81 -24.21
C PHE A 374 -18.13 5.61 -23.36
N LEU A 375 -17.48 5.89 -22.23
CA LEU A 375 -17.35 4.98 -21.10
C LEU A 375 -18.25 5.50 -19.97
N PHE A 376 -19.26 4.72 -19.60
CA PHE A 376 -20.21 5.09 -18.56
C PHE A 376 -20.14 4.11 -17.38
N VAL A 377 -19.49 4.56 -16.31
CA VAL A 377 -19.42 3.82 -15.05
C VAL A 377 -20.60 4.19 -14.18
N TYR A 378 -21.68 3.43 -14.30
CA TYR A 378 -23.00 3.85 -13.81
C TYR A 378 -23.19 3.60 -12.31
N ASN A 379 -22.44 2.68 -11.69
CA ASN A 379 -22.54 2.41 -10.26
C ASN A 379 -21.17 2.20 -9.65
N HIS A 380 -20.90 2.98 -8.60
CA HIS A 380 -19.72 2.83 -7.78
C HIS A 380 -20.10 2.25 -6.41
N PRO A 381 -19.77 0.97 -6.13
CA PRO A 381 -20.18 0.33 -4.88
C PRO A 381 -19.51 0.95 -3.66
N ASP A 382 -18.29 1.45 -3.83
CA ASP A 382 -17.46 1.93 -2.75
C ASP A 382 -17.91 3.30 -2.21
N ASP A 383 -17.56 3.54 -0.94
CA ASP A 383 -17.75 4.84 -0.32
C ASP A 383 -16.71 5.85 -0.84
N GLU A 384 -17.02 7.14 -0.68
CA GLU A 384 -16.27 8.28 -1.24
C GLU A 384 -14.74 8.11 -1.32
N THR A 385 -14.11 7.64 -0.24
CA THR A 385 -12.65 7.59 -0.15
C THR A 385 -12.02 6.67 -1.20
N LEU A 386 -12.67 5.54 -1.50
CA LEU A 386 -12.28 4.64 -2.57
C LEU A 386 -12.84 5.10 -3.93
N ALA A 387 -14.00 5.78 -3.91
CA ALA A 387 -14.62 6.31 -5.12
C ALA A 387 -13.72 7.29 -5.88
N ASN A 388 -13.01 8.17 -5.16
CA ASN A 388 -12.03 9.06 -5.79
C ASN A 388 -10.88 8.26 -6.44
N GLU A 389 -10.39 7.18 -5.80
CA GLU A 389 -9.33 6.33 -6.37
C GLU A 389 -9.76 5.63 -7.66
N HIS A 390 -10.96 5.05 -7.65
CA HIS A 390 -11.45 4.34 -8.83
C HIS A 390 -11.88 5.29 -9.94
N MET A 391 -12.40 6.49 -9.63
CA MET A 391 -12.71 7.49 -10.65
C MET A 391 -11.48 7.83 -11.50
N ARG A 392 -10.30 7.96 -10.87
CA ARG A 392 -9.03 8.13 -11.58
C ARG A 392 -8.69 6.92 -12.44
N SER A 393 -8.89 5.71 -11.90
CA SER A 393 -8.68 4.47 -12.64
C SER A 393 -9.61 4.31 -13.86
N PHE A 394 -10.88 4.75 -13.76
CA PHE A 394 -11.81 4.71 -14.90
C PHE A 394 -11.48 5.77 -15.93
N THR A 395 -10.98 6.92 -15.49
CA THR A 395 -10.52 7.98 -16.40
C THR A 395 -9.28 7.53 -17.18
N GLN A 396 -8.36 6.78 -16.54
CA GLN A 396 -7.27 6.10 -17.25
C GLN A 396 -7.79 5.08 -18.26
N LEU A 397 -8.85 4.33 -17.91
CA LEU A 397 -9.48 3.38 -18.85
C LEU A 397 -10.11 4.12 -20.04
N ALA A 398 -10.85 5.20 -19.80
CA ALA A 398 -11.44 6.04 -20.84
C ALA A 398 -10.36 6.58 -21.79
N LYS A 399 -9.25 7.07 -21.24
CA LYS A 399 -8.07 7.50 -22.01
C LYS A 399 -7.53 6.37 -22.88
N ALA A 400 -7.30 5.19 -22.30
CA ALA A 400 -6.72 4.05 -22.99
C ALA A 400 -7.63 3.52 -24.12
N LEU A 401 -8.94 3.68 -23.98
CA LEU A 401 -9.95 3.28 -24.98
C LEU A 401 -10.30 4.40 -25.97
N ASN A 402 -9.71 5.60 -25.83
CA ASN A 402 -10.09 6.80 -26.56
C ASN A 402 -11.61 7.08 -26.53
N ARG A 403 -12.19 7.04 -25.33
CA ARG A 403 -13.63 7.27 -25.09
C ARG A 403 -13.85 8.47 -24.18
N THR A 404 -14.93 9.19 -24.43
CA THR A 404 -15.41 10.26 -23.53
C THR A 404 -15.91 9.64 -22.23
N MET A 405 -15.39 10.10 -21.10
CA MET A 405 -15.79 9.62 -19.77
C MET A 405 -17.08 10.33 -19.32
N VAL A 406 -18.11 9.56 -19.00
CA VAL A 406 -19.34 10.12 -18.41
C VAL A 406 -19.11 10.38 -16.92
N LEU A 407 -19.30 11.63 -16.51
CA LEU A 407 -19.24 12.06 -15.11
C LEU A 407 -20.56 11.73 -14.42
N THR A 408 -20.60 10.53 -13.86
CA THR A 408 -21.74 10.00 -13.11
C THR A 408 -22.05 10.86 -11.89
N ASN A 409 -23.35 11.03 -11.61
CA ASN A 409 -23.84 11.83 -10.49
C ASN A 409 -23.36 11.32 -9.13
N VAL A 410 -23.41 12.22 -8.14
CA VAL A 410 -22.96 11.98 -6.76
C VAL A 410 -24.07 12.25 -5.75
N GLY A 411 -23.93 11.64 -4.58
CA GLY A 411 -24.84 11.83 -3.45
C GLY A 411 -24.71 10.70 -2.44
N HIS A 412 -25.04 10.99 -1.19
CA HIS A 412 -24.86 10.07 -0.06
C HIS A 412 -23.43 9.53 0.07
N SER A 413 -22.42 10.38 -0.23
CA SER A 413 -21.00 10.01 -0.25
C SER A 413 -20.65 8.90 -1.26
N LYS A 414 -21.43 8.76 -2.35
CA LYS A 414 -21.23 7.75 -3.41
C LYS A 414 -21.38 8.36 -4.79
N ILE A 415 -20.86 7.65 -5.79
CA ILE A 415 -21.00 7.97 -7.21
C ILE A 415 -21.94 6.91 -7.83
N SER A 416 -23.06 7.34 -8.42
CA SER A 416 -24.00 6.44 -9.09
C SER A 416 -24.99 7.21 -9.97
N SER A 417 -25.42 6.61 -11.06
CA SER A 417 -26.42 7.13 -12.00
C SER A 417 -27.75 7.48 -11.34
N CYS A 418 -28.09 6.80 -10.24
CA CYS A 418 -29.30 7.05 -9.45
C CYS A 418 -29.20 8.28 -8.55
N ARG A 419 -28.03 8.94 -8.46
CA ARG A 419 -27.86 10.10 -7.58
C ARG A 419 -28.34 11.39 -8.25
N ASN A 420 -28.69 12.36 -7.41
CA ASN A 420 -29.38 13.57 -7.84
C ASN A 420 -28.43 14.75 -8.10
N PHE A 421 -27.21 14.74 -7.54
CA PHE A 421 -26.30 15.87 -7.67
C PHE A 421 -25.29 15.63 -8.79
N PRO A 422 -24.96 16.66 -9.59
CA PRO A 422 -23.92 16.55 -10.60
C PRO A 422 -22.55 16.28 -9.97
N PHE A 423 -21.63 15.68 -10.73
CA PHE A 423 -20.31 15.29 -10.23
C PHE A 423 -19.53 16.44 -9.58
N ASN A 424 -19.65 17.65 -10.15
CA ASN A 424 -19.02 18.88 -9.66
C ASN A 424 -19.53 19.33 -8.28
N PHE A 425 -20.62 18.75 -7.77
CA PHE A 425 -21.11 19.01 -6.42
C PHE A 425 -20.13 18.51 -5.35
N TYR A 426 -19.47 17.36 -5.58
CA TYR A 426 -18.47 16.81 -4.68
C TYR A 426 -17.02 17.09 -5.10
N TYR A 427 -16.73 17.10 -6.40
CA TYR A 427 -15.36 17.11 -6.90
C TYR A 427 -15.09 18.33 -7.78
N SER A 428 -13.84 18.79 -7.81
CA SER A 428 -13.40 19.86 -8.71
C SER A 428 -13.20 19.31 -10.12
N ILE A 429 -13.93 19.87 -11.09
CA ILE A 429 -13.74 19.56 -12.51
C ILE A 429 -12.38 20.08 -13.00
N GLU A 430 -11.96 21.25 -12.54
CA GLU A 430 -10.66 21.84 -12.88
C GLU A 430 -9.52 20.91 -12.45
N SER A 431 -9.57 20.41 -11.22
CA SER A 431 -8.58 19.44 -10.71
C SER A 431 -8.59 18.14 -11.55
N LEU A 432 -9.78 17.64 -11.91
CA LEU A 432 -9.91 16.47 -12.78
C LEU A 432 -9.27 16.69 -14.16
N LEU A 433 -9.55 17.83 -14.79
CA LEU A 433 -9.00 18.20 -16.10
C LEU A 433 -7.48 18.40 -16.04
N HIS A 434 -6.96 18.99 -14.97
CA HIS A 434 -5.53 19.13 -14.75
C HIS A 434 -4.82 17.77 -14.64
N VAL A 435 -5.43 16.80 -13.95
CA VAL A 435 -4.89 15.43 -13.84
C VAL A 435 -5.03 14.66 -15.17
N PHE A 436 -6.06 14.96 -15.98
CA PHE A 436 -6.36 14.26 -17.23
C PHE A 436 -6.67 15.23 -18.40
N PRO A 437 -5.68 16.00 -18.88
CA PRO A 437 -5.92 17.06 -19.86
C PRO A 437 -6.32 16.57 -21.26
N HIS A 438 -6.07 15.29 -21.56
CA HIS A 438 -6.34 14.68 -22.86
C HIS A 438 -7.54 13.72 -22.83
N VAL A 439 -8.37 13.78 -21.78
CA VAL A 439 -9.58 12.97 -21.69
C VAL A 439 -10.78 13.88 -21.83
N SER A 440 -11.68 13.54 -22.75
CA SER A 440 -12.95 14.23 -22.89
C SER A 440 -13.93 13.77 -21.81
N PHE A 441 -14.67 14.71 -21.24
CA PHE A 441 -15.66 14.45 -20.21
C PHE A 441 -17.03 14.98 -20.62
N ILE A 442 -18.10 14.32 -20.17
CA ILE A 442 -19.48 14.78 -20.33
C ILE A 442 -20.22 14.62 -19.00
N SER A 443 -21.03 15.60 -18.60
CA SER A 443 -21.88 15.46 -17.41
C SER A 443 -22.97 14.42 -17.65
N GLN A 444 -23.44 13.73 -16.60
CA GLN A 444 -24.57 12.79 -16.75
C GLN A 444 -25.84 13.49 -17.29
N LYS A 445 -26.07 14.76 -16.95
CA LYS A 445 -27.19 15.58 -17.48
C LYS A 445 -27.08 15.71 -19.00
N ASN A 446 -25.91 16.11 -19.51
CA ASN A 446 -25.66 16.28 -20.94
C ASN A 446 -25.67 14.92 -21.66
N PHE A 447 -25.10 13.87 -21.07
CA PHE A 447 -25.16 12.52 -21.61
C PHE A 447 -26.59 12.00 -21.74
N LYS A 448 -27.44 12.22 -20.72
CA LYS A 448 -28.87 11.90 -20.77
C LYS A 448 -29.57 12.65 -21.91
N GLN A 449 -29.31 13.95 -22.03
CA GLN A 449 -29.89 14.75 -23.10
C GLN A 449 -29.43 14.28 -24.49
N TRP A 450 -28.16 13.93 -24.64
CA TRP A 450 -27.62 13.33 -25.86
C TRP A 450 -28.38 12.04 -26.23
N THR A 451 -28.53 11.08 -25.31
CA THR A 451 -29.28 9.83 -25.60
C THR A 451 -30.73 10.07 -26.02
N ARG A 452 -31.38 11.07 -25.41
CA ARG A 452 -32.76 11.44 -25.73
C ARG A 452 -32.89 12.11 -27.10
N LEU A 453 -31.99 13.04 -27.42
CA LEU A 453 -32.06 13.81 -28.67
C LEU A 453 -31.71 12.98 -29.90
N ARG A 454 -30.90 11.93 -29.74
CA ARG A 454 -30.52 11.00 -30.81
C ARG A 454 -31.76 10.38 -31.47
N HIS A 455 -31.79 10.43 -32.81
CA HIS A 455 -32.79 9.75 -33.64
C HIS A 455 -32.53 8.26 -33.63
N GLU A 456 -31.32 7.83 -34.00
CA GLU A 456 -30.88 6.45 -33.79
C GLU A 456 -30.33 6.29 -32.38
N LYS A 457 -31.05 5.49 -31.58
CA LYS A 457 -30.67 5.23 -30.19
C LYS A 457 -29.32 4.51 -30.13
N PRO A 458 -28.40 4.98 -29.26
CA PRO A 458 -27.04 4.51 -29.26
C PRO A 458 -26.91 3.07 -28.81
N THR A 459 -25.96 2.36 -29.41
CA THR A 459 -25.64 0.95 -29.10
C THR A 459 -24.92 0.81 -27.76
N THR A 460 -25.18 -0.28 -27.03
CA THR A 460 -24.59 -0.52 -25.71
C THR A 460 -23.97 -1.90 -25.57
N GLN A 461 -22.89 -1.99 -24.80
CA GLN A 461 -22.34 -3.24 -24.32
C GLN A 461 -22.11 -3.18 -22.81
N HIS A 462 -22.49 -4.22 -22.08
CA HIS A 462 -22.40 -4.26 -20.63
C HIS A 462 -21.18 -5.04 -20.15
N ILE A 463 -20.41 -4.44 -19.25
CA ILE A 463 -19.20 -5.01 -18.67
C ILE A 463 -19.32 -5.03 -17.15
N PHE A 464 -19.15 -6.21 -16.55
CA PHE A 464 -19.03 -6.39 -15.11
C PHE A 464 -17.64 -6.91 -14.73
N VAL A 465 -16.85 -6.08 -14.04
CA VAL A 465 -15.52 -6.45 -13.55
C VAL A 465 -15.61 -7.03 -12.15
N ALA A 466 -15.28 -8.32 -12.04
CA ALA A 466 -15.40 -9.09 -10.83
C ALA A 466 -14.06 -9.54 -10.25
N GLY A 467 -14.05 -9.70 -8.94
CA GLY A 467 -12.92 -10.25 -8.22
C GLY A 467 -12.66 -11.74 -8.42
N GLY A 468 -11.38 -12.11 -8.46
CA GLY A 468 -10.93 -13.50 -8.28
C GLY A 468 -10.66 -14.24 -9.59
N GLY A 469 -10.68 -15.57 -9.53
CA GLY A 469 -10.20 -16.45 -10.61
C GLY A 469 -8.70 -16.74 -10.51
N VAL A 470 -8.25 -17.78 -11.23
CA VAL A 470 -6.81 -18.12 -11.31
C VAL A 470 -6.11 -17.15 -12.27
N ASN A 471 -6.69 -16.97 -13.46
CA ASN A 471 -6.21 -16.05 -14.50
C ASN A 471 -7.28 -14.99 -14.81
N SER A 472 -6.86 -13.89 -15.45
CA SER A 472 -7.80 -12.92 -16.01
C SER A 472 -8.58 -13.59 -17.15
N THR A 473 -9.91 -13.45 -17.13
CA THR A 473 -10.80 -14.13 -18.09
C THR A 473 -11.97 -13.24 -18.43
N ILE A 474 -12.51 -13.42 -19.64
CA ILE A 474 -13.74 -12.78 -20.11
C ILE A 474 -14.76 -13.87 -20.46
N ASN A 475 -15.98 -13.73 -19.96
CA ASN A 475 -17.07 -14.65 -20.28
C ASN A 475 -18.30 -13.85 -20.66
N ILE A 476 -18.95 -14.23 -21.74
CA ILE A 476 -20.31 -13.75 -22.04
C ILE A 476 -21.24 -14.40 -21.01
N VAL A 477 -22.11 -13.60 -20.40
CA VAL A 477 -23.03 -14.05 -19.36
C VAL A 477 -24.44 -13.59 -19.69
N ASN A 478 -25.46 -14.37 -19.35
CA ASN A 478 -26.83 -13.90 -19.48
C ASN A 478 -27.25 -13.21 -18.18
N PRO A 479 -27.81 -11.99 -18.23
CA PRO A 479 -28.31 -11.32 -17.03
C PRO A 479 -29.48 -12.10 -16.45
N LYS A 480 -29.59 -12.14 -15.11
CA LYS A 480 -30.73 -12.80 -14.44
C LYS A 480 -32.06 -12.08 -14.70
N SER A 481 -32.02 -10.75 -14.81
CA SER A 481 -33.16 -9.91 -15.14
C SER A 481 -32.63 -8.57 -15.65
N LEU A 482 -32.90 -8.26 -16.91
CA LEU A 482 -32.52 -6.99 -17.53
C LEU A 482 -33.24 -5.81 -16.87
N GLU A 483 -34.56 -5.93 -16.68
CA GLU A 483 -35.39 -4.92 -16.01
C GLU A 483 -34.87 -4.59 -14.60
N SER A 484 -34.45 -5.61 -13.84
CA SER A 484 -33.87 -5.40 -12.51
C SER A 484 -32.57 -4.59 -12.58
N ILE A 485 -31.69 -4.88 -13.56
CA ILE A 485 -30.45 -4.10 -13.75
C ILE A 485 -30.78 -2.66 -14.14
N GLN A 486 -31.71 -2.46 -15.08
CA GLN A 486 -32.14 -1.13 -15.51
C GLN A 486 -32.67 -0.31 -14.35
N LYS A 487 -33.67 -0.82 -13.64
CA LYS A 487 -34.38 -0.10 -12.58
C LYS A 487 -33.53 0.12 -11.34
N THR A 488 -32.77 -0.88 -10.91
CA THR A 488 -31.93 -0.77 -9.69
C THR A 488 -30.79 0.23 -9.88
N ASN A 489 -30.34 0.41 -11.12
CA ASN A 489 -29.24 1.31 -11.46
C ASN A 489 -29.70 2.54 -12.24
N CYS A 490 -31.01 2.82 -12.27
CA CYS A 490 -31.60 3.98 -12.94
C CYS A 490 -31.08 4.16 -14.38
N LEU A 491 -30.91 3.07 -15.13
CA LEU A 491 -30.46 3.11 -16.52
C LEU A 491 -31.63 3.38 -17.48
N ASP A 492 -32.85 3.16 -17.02
CA ASP A 492 -34.12 3.48 -17.69
C ASP A 492 -34.30 4.97 -17.99
N GLN A 493 -33.54 5.83 -17.32
CA GLN A 493 -33.54 7.26 -17.59
C GLN A 493 -32.73 7.66 -18.84
N PHE A 494 -31.98 6.74 -19.45
CA PHE A 494 -31.18 6.99 -20.66
C PHE A 494 -31.80 6.24 -21.84
N GLU A 495 -32.03 6.95 -22.95
CA GLU A 495 -32.66 6.36 -24.14
C GLU A 495 -31.59 5.70 -25.03
N MET A 496 -31.21 4.47 -24.70
CA MET A 496 -30.15 3.70 -25.37
C MET A 496 -30.62 2.27 -25.69
N LYS A 497 -29.98 1.60 -26.66
CA LYS A 497 -30.24 0.19 -27.00
C LYS A 497 -29.65 -0.72 -25.93
N PHE A 498 -30.36 -0.84 -24.81
CA PHE A 498 -30.03 -1.70 -23.67
C PHE A 498 -31.17 -2.70 -23.44
N ASP A 499 -31.30 -3.64 -24.37
CA ASP A 499 -32.37 -4.64 -24.51
C ASP A 499 -31.82 -6.08 -24.46
N GLU A 500 -32.61 -7.07 -24.87
CA GLU A 500 -32.24 -8.49 -24.88
C GLU A 500 -31.06 -8.82 -25.80
N ASP A 501 -30.78 -7.98 -26.81
CA ASP A 501 -29.67 -8.15 -27.74
C ASP A 501 -28.34 -7.60 -27.18
N THR A 502 -28.38 -6.93 -26.02
CA THR A 502 -27.19 -6.40 -25.38
C THR A 502 -26.23 -7.53 -24.96
N ILE A 503 -24.97 -7.43 -25.36
CA ILE A 503 -23.94 -8.38 -24.94
C ILE A 503 -23.47 -8.02 -23.52
N PHE A 504 -23.57 -8.99 -22.60
CA PHE A 504 -23.09 -8.86 -21.22
C PHE A 504 -21.79 -9.66 -21.05
N LYS A 505 -20.70 -8.98 -20.69
CA LYS A 505 -19.40 -9.60 -20.44
C LYS A 505 -19.04 -9.49 -18.96
N LYS A 506 -18.68 -10.62 -18.35
CA LYS A 506 -18.09 -10.68 -17.02
C LYS A 506 -16.60 -10.92 -17.11
N ILE A 507 -15.84 -9.95 -16.61
CA ILE A 507 -14.37 -9.98 -16.58
C ILE A 507 -13.91 -10.34 -15.18
N ARG A 508 -13.00 -11.32 -15.04
CA ARG A 508 -12.37 -11.65 -13.76
C ARG A 508 -10.94 -11.12 -13.71
N THR A 509 -10.54 -10.61 -12.56
CA THR A 509 -9.22 -10.00 -12.35
C THR A 509 -8.05 -10.98 -12.36
N GLY A 510 -8.25 -12.21 -11.88
CA GLY A 510 -7.20 -13.22 -11.75
C GLY A 510 -6.46 -13.18 -10.41
N LYS A 511 -5.58 -14.17 -10.18
CA LYS A 511 -4.88 -14.34 -8.91
C LYS A 511 -3.80 -13.27 -8.73
N GLY A 512 -3.76 -12.68 -7.55
CA GLY A 512 -2.70 -11.74 -7.16
C GLY A 512 -3.02 -10.27 -7.39
N PHE A 513 -4.10 -9.94 -8.11
CA PHE A 513 -4.54 -8.57 -8.40
C PHE A 513 -4.54 -7.65 -7.17
N TRP A 514 -4.96 -8.16 -6.00
CA TRP A 514 -5.02 -7.40 -4.74
C TRP A 514 -3.66 -7.11 -4.09
N LYS A 515 -2.60 -7.80 -4.51
CA LYS A 515 -1.32 -7.89 -3.78
C LYS A 515 -0.17 -7.22 -4.51
N LEU A 516 -0.07 -7.41 -5.83
CA LEU A 516 1.13 -7.06 -6.58
C LEU A 516 0.80 -6.11 -7.72
N ASP A 517 1.53 -5.00 -7.81
CA ASP A 517 1.39 -3.99 -8.86
C ASP A 517 1.60 -4.60 -10.25
N GLU A 518 2.57 -5.51 -10.40
CA GLU A 518 2.81 -6.23 -11.66
C GLU A 518 1.57 -7.01 -12.15
N THR A 519 0.86 -7.68 -11.24
CA THR A 519 -0.36 -8.41 -11.61
C THR A 519 -1.52 -7.48 -11.95
N ARG A 520 -1.58 -6.28 -11.34
CA ARG A 520 -2.53 -5.24 -11.74
C ARG A 520 -2.17 -4.65 -13.10
N SER A 521 -0.89 -4.44 -13.40
CA SER A 521 -0.44 -4.02 -14.74
C SER A 521 -0.89 -5.03 -15.79
N LYS A 522 -0.66 -6.33 -15.55
CA LYS A 522 -1.11 -7.41 -16.45
C LYS A 522 -2.61 -7.41 -16.65
N PHE A 523 -3.38 -7.27 -15.58
CA PHE A 523 -4.85 -7.16 -15.67
C PHE A 523 -5.29 -5.91 -16.43
N SER A 524 -4.69 -4.75 -16.15
CA SER A 524 -5.06 -3.49 -16.81
C SER A 524 -4.82 -3.55 -18.31
N LYS A 525 -3.70 -4.14 -18.74
CA LYS A 525 -3.42 -4.40 -20.15
C LYS A 525 -4.44 -5.36 -20.76
N PHE A 526 -4.69 -6.50 -20.10
CA PHE A 526 -5.73 -7.44 -20.53
C PHE A 526 -7.09 -6.77 -20.69
N LEU A 527 -7.50 -5.92 -19.73
CA LEU A 527 -8.76 -5.20 -19.77
C LEU A 527 -8.82 -4.24 -20.95
N VAL A 528 -7.78 -3.43 -21.16
CA VAL A 528 -7.71 -2.48 -22.29
C VAL A 528 -7.76 -3.22 -23.62
N ASP A 529 -6.95 -4.26 -23.81
CA ASP A 529 -6.87 -5.01 -25.06
C ASP A 529 -8.26 -5.55 -25.48
N HIS A 530 -9.04 -6.10 -24.54
CA HIS A 530 -10.36 -6.68 -24.84
C HIS A 530 -11.48 -5.64 -24.95
N LEU A 531 -11.37 -4.50 -24.26
CA LEU A 531 -12.38 -3.44 -24.34
C LEU A 531 -12.15 -2.53 -25.55
N ASN A 532 -10.94 -2.48 -26.10
CA ASN A 532 -10.64 -1.71 -27.30
C ASN A 532 -11.26 -2.31 -28.57
N GLU A 533 -11.56 -3.61 -28.54
CA GLU A 533 -12.28 -4.34 -29.60
C GLU A 533 -13.80 -4.03 -29.64
N ILE A 534 -14.31 -3.28 -28.67
CA ILE A 534 -15.74 -2.96 -28.57
C ILE A 534 -16.04 -1.75 -29.45
N ASP A 535 -16.90 -1.94 -30.44
CA ASP A 535 -17.31 -0.89 -31.38
C ASP A 535 -18.56 -0.13 -30.94
N GLU A 536 -19.34 -0.68 -30.02
CA GLU A 536 -20.54 -0.07 -29.46
C GLU A 536 -20.26 1.33 -28.91
N GLU A 537 -21.21 2.24 -29.11
CA GLU A 537 -21.06 3.65 -28.74
C GLU A 537 -20.93 3.82 -27.23
N ILE A 538 -21.61 3.00 -26.42
CA ILE A 538 -21.59 3.09 -24.97
C ILE A 538 -21.06 1.79 -24.35
N ILE A 539 -19.95 1.87 -23.61
CA ILE A 539 -19.55 0.82 -22.67
C ILE A 539 -20.16 1.13 -21.30
N LEU A 540 -21.11 0.30 -20.88
CA LEU A 540 -21.70 0.35 -19.54
C LEU A 540 -20.86 -0.51 -18.59
N LEU A 541 -20.12 0.14 -17.68
CA LEU A 541 -19.21 -0.54 -16.76
C LEU A 541 -19.75 -0.54 -15.32
N ASN A 542 -19.67 -1.70 -14.68
CA ASN A 542 -19.85 -1.88 -13.24
C ASN A 542 -18.77 -2.82 -12.70
N HIS A 543 -18.52 -2.78 -11.39
CA HIS A 543 -17.48 -3.60 -10.76
C HIS A 543 -17.80 -3.96 -9.31
N ASP A 544 -17.09 -4.95 -8.77
CA ASP A 544 -17.12 -5.33 -7.35
C ASP A 544 -15.71 -5.37 -6.70
N ILE A 545 -14.72 -4.80 -7.38
CA ILE A 545 -13.33 -4.83 -6.92
C ILE A 545 -12.96 -3.59 -6.11
N ARG A 546 -12.22 -3.77 -5.01
CA ARG A 546 -11.80 -2.68 -4.11
C ARG A 546 -10.56 -1.92 -4.56
N LYS A 547 -9.70 -2.53 -5.38
CA LYS A 547 -8.44 -1.92 -5.84
C LYS A 547 -8.63 -1.32 -7.24
N PRO A 548 -8.00 -0.17 -7.54
CA PRO A 548 -8.04 0.41 -8.88
C PRO A 548 -7.47 -0.56 -9.92
N PHE A 549 -7.92 -0.43 -11.16
CA PHE A 549 -7.55 -1.33 -12.27
C PHE A 549 -6.08 -1.16 -12.63
N PHE A 550 -5.62 0.09 -12.66
CA PHE A 550 -4.24 0.43 -12.99
C PHE A 550 -3.38 0.53 -11.71
N PRO A 551 -2.12 0.09 -11.76
CA PRO A 551 -1.15 0.39 -10.70
C PRO A 551 -0.64 1.83 -10.80
N GLY A 552 -0.06 2.31 -9.70
CA GLY A 552 0.42 3.69 -9.56
C GLY A 552 -0.56 4.61 -8.83
N SER A 553 -0.02 5.52 -8.02
CA SER A 553 -0.81 6.57 -7.37
C SER A 553 -0.85 7.81 -8.26
N LEU A 554 -2.03 8.10 -8.81
CA LEU A 554 -2.29 9.42 -9.39
C LEU A 554 -2.66 10.43 -8.29
N PRO A 555 -2.37 11.74 -8.49
CA PRO A 555 -2.85 12.80 -7.62
C PRO A 555 -4.35 12.67 -7.40
N LYS A 556 -4.81 12.92 -6.18
CA LYS A 556 -6.25 12.88 -5.87
C LYS A 556 -6.96 14.00 -6.61
N ILE A 557 -8.18 13.75 -7.05
CA ILE A 557 -9.05 14.81 -7.57
C ILE A 557 -9.53 15.60 -6.35
N ASP A 558 -9.35 16.91 -6.37
CA ASP A 558 -9.78 17.76 -5.28
C ASP A 558 -11.29 17.80 -5.14
N TYR A 559 -11.77 18.16 -3.94
CA TYR A 559 -13.19 18.40 -3.73
C TYR A 559 -13.64 19.73 -4.36
N SER A 560 -14.95 19.90 -4.50
CA SER A 560 -15.52 21.15 -4.99
C SER A 560 -15.16 22.33 -4.06
N GLN A 561 -14.97 23.51 -4.63
CA GLN A 561 -14.64 24.73 -3.88
C GLN A 561 -15.65 25.02 -2.76
N LEU A 562 -16.92 24.70 -3.00
CA LEU A 562 -17.97 24.78 -1.99
C LEU A 562 -17.63 24.00 -0.70
N ILE A 563 -17.16 22.76 -0.86
CA ILE A 563 -16.82 21.90 0.29
C ILE A 563 -15.53 22.38 0.96
N LEU A 564 -14.53 22.78 0.17
CA LEU A 564 -13.25 23.27 0.69
C LEU A 564 -13.44 24.54 1.51
N GLN A 565 -14.18 25.52 0.99
CA GLN A 565 -14.47 26.77 1.70
C GLN A 565 -15.25 26.54 3.00
N GLU A 566 -16.20 25.61 3.01
CA GLU A 566 -16.94 25.26 4.22
C GLU A 566 -16.06 24.54 5.25
N ALA A 567 -15.15 23.67 4.80
CA ALA A 567 -14.17 23.03 5.66
C ALA A 567 -13.23 24.06 6.29
N ASP A 568 -12.70 24.98 5.48
CA ASP A 568 -11.79 26.04 5.91
C ASP A 568 -12.46 26.97 6.92
N ARG A 569 -13.73 27.35 6.69
CA ARG A 569 -14.52 28.12 7.67
C ARG A 569 -14.55 27.41 9.02
N ILE A 570 -14.94 26.14 9.05
CA ILE A 570 -15.06 25.38 10.30
C ILE A 570 -13.70 25.19 10.97
N VAL A 571 -12.65 24.89 10.20
CA VAL A 571 -11.30 24.74 10.71
C VAL A 571 -10.82 26.05 11.36
N ASN A 572 -11.00 27.19 10.69
CA ASN A 572 -10.61 28.50 11.19
C ASN A 572 -11.42 28.91 12.44
N ASP A 573 -12.72 28.61 12.48
CA ASP A 573 -13.59 28.89 13.64
C ASP A 573 -13.18 28.09 14.90
N LEU A 574 -12.56 26.92 14.71
CA LEU A 574 -12.22 26.02 15.81
C LEU A 574 -10.76 26.10 16.26
N GLN A 575 -9.84 26.60 15.43
CA GLN A 575 -8.42 26.55 15.74
C GLN A 575 -8.03 27.25 17.06
N PRO A 576 -7.12 26.66 17.87
CA PRO A 576 -6.63 25.27 17.79
C PRO A 576 -7.65 24.27 18.32
N PHE A 577 -7.76 23.07 17.72
CA PHE A 577 -8.74 22.07 18.14
C PHE A 577 -8.30 20.61 18.03
N ILE A 578 -9.00 19.77 18.80
CA ILE A 578 -8.91 18.32 18.78
C ILE A 578 -10.05 17.78 17.93
N ALA A 579 -9.74 17.04 16.87
CA ALA A 579 -10.74 16.25 16.16
C ALA A 579 -10.79 14.83 16.71
N ILE A 580 -12.00 14.32 16.95
CA ILE A 580 -12.24 12.99 17.49
C ILE A 580 -13.10 12.23 16.50
N TYR A 581 -12.62 11.06 16.07
CA TYR A 581 -13.37 10.11 15.26
C TYR A 581 -13.76 8.89 16.09
N TRP A 582 -15.04 8.82 16.46
CA TRP A 582 -15.61 7.73 17.25
C TRP A 582 -16.82 7.12 16.54
N ARG A 583 -16.60 6.23 15.56
CA ARG A 583 -17.69 5.50 14.88
C ARG A 583 -17.69 4.02 15.18
N SER A 584 -18.86 3.39 15.11
CA SER A 584 -19.07 1.97 15.40
C SER A 584 -19.40 1.13 14.17
N GLU A 585 -19.23 1.67 12.95
CA GLU A 585 -19.90 1.34 11.68
C GLU A 585 -20.38 -0.11 11.44
N ASN A 586 -19.78 -1.16 12.03
CA ASN A 586 -20.32 -2.54 12.10
C ASN A 586 -19.90 -3.36 13.34
N GLN A 587 -19.32 -2.73 14.37
CA GLN A 587 -18.86 -3.35 15.62
C GLN A 587 -19.22 -2.45 16.78
N ILE A 588 -20.48 -2.50 17.22
CA ILE A 588 -20.86 -1.90 18.50
C ILE A 588 -20.11 -2.72 19.57
N PRO A 589 -19.31 -2.09 20.45
CA PRO A 589 -18.81 -2.76 21.64
C PRO A 589 -19.98 -3.42 22.38
N PRO A 590 -19.79 -4.53 23.10
CA PRO A 590 -20.79 -4.97 24.07
C PRO A 590 -21.20 -3.75 24.91
N SER A 591 -22.50 -3.46 25.01
CA SER A 591 -23.01 -2.15 25.44
C SER A 591 -22.39 -1.65 26.76
N SER A 592 -22.04 -2.58 27.65
CA SER A 592 -21.41 -2.32 28.95
C SER A 592 -20.06 -1.59 28.89
N LYS A 593 -19.38 -1.57 27.74
CA LYS A 593 -18.08 -0.89 27.59
C LYS A 593 -18.17 0.55 27.08
N LEU A 594 -19.31 0.99 26.56
CA LEU A 594 -19.45 2.35 26.00
C LEU A 594 -19.20 3.46 27.04
N PRO A 595 -19.72 3.37 28.28
CA PRO A 595 -19.42 4.37 29.31
C PRO A 595 -17.94 4.42 29.69
N GLU A 596 -17.26 3.26 29.75
CA GLU A 596 -15.82 3.17 30.03
C GLU A 596 -15.00 3.85 28.92
N CYS A 597 -15.37 3.61 27.66
CA CYS A 597 -14.75 4.27 26.51
C CYS A 597 -14.93 5.79 26.53
N ALA A 598 -16.11 6.28 26.94
CA ALA A 598 -16.36 7.72 27.11
C ALA A 598 -15.53 8.31 28.24
N GLN A 599 -15.41 7.59 29.37
CA GLN A 599 -14.58 8.04 30.49
C GLN A 599 -13.11 8.14 30.10
N SER A 600 -12.57 7.14 29.39
CA SER A 600 -11.19 7.18 28.87
C SER A 600 -10.96 8.35 27.90
N LEU A 601 -11.96 8.63 27.05
CA LEU A 601 -11.90 9.79 26.16
C LEU A 601 -11.83 11.10 26.94
N VAL A 602 -12.70 11.26 27.94
CA VAL A 602 -12.73 12.43 28.82
C VAL A 602 -11.39 12.63 29.54
N GLU A 603 -10.81 11.55 30.09
CA GLU A 603 -9.51 11.61 30.76
C GLU A 603 -8.39 12.01 29.79
N THR A 604 -8.39 11.45 28.58
CA THR A 604 -7.42 11.81 27.54
C THR A 604 -7.56 13.27 27.12
N LEU A 605 -8.78 13.78 26.97
CA LEU A 605 -9.01 15.19 26.65
C LEU A 605 -8.56 16.13 27.76
N LYS A 606 -8.79 15.77 29.04
CA LYS A 606 -8.26 16.53 30.19
C LYS A 606 -6.73 16.57 30.18
N ARG A 607 -6.06 15.45 29.85
CA ARG A 607 -4.60 15.40 29.72
C ARG A 607 -4.11 16.31 28.59
N ILE A 608 -4.72 16.21 27.41
CA ILE A 608 -4.36 17.04 26.25
C ILE A 608 -4.56 18.52 26.55
N LYS A 609 -5.70 18.89 27.16
CA LYS A 609 -5.96 20.27 27.60
C LYS A 609 -4.86 20.77 28.54
N THR A 610 -4.44 19.94 29.49
CA THR A 610 -3.40 20.32 30.47
C THR A 610 -2.01 20.43 29.83
N SER A 611 -1.66 19.52 28.91
CA SER A 611 -0.32 19.46 28.31
C SER A 611 -0.13 20.37 27.10
N LEU A 612 -1.18 20.59 26.31
CA LEU A 612 -1.13 21.31 25.02
C LEU A 612 -1.98 22.57 25.00
N GLY A 613 -2.82 22.83 26.02
CA GLY A 613 -3.66 24.03 26.09
C GLY A 613 -4.83 24.07 25.10
N ILE A 614 -5.13 22.96 24.42
CA ILE A 614 -6.20 22.91 23.40
C ILE A 614 -7.54 22.60 24.07
N GLU A 615 -8.53 23.47 23.86
CA GLU A 615 -9.88 23.34 24.45
C GLU A 615 -10.97 22.99 23.45
N ASN A 616 -10.86 23.45 22.20
CA ASN A 616 -11.89 23.22 21.20
C ASN A 616 -11.89 21.76 20.77
N VAL A 617 -13.08 21.17 20.68
CA VAL A 617 -13.26 19.77 20.29
C VAL A 617 -14.24 19.68 19.13
N TYR A 618 -13.83 19.03 18.05
CA TYR A 618 -14.70 18.59 16.96
C TYR A 618 -14.93 17.08 17.07
N PHE A 619 -16.19 16.67 17.18
CA PHE A 619 -16.58 15.29 17.45
C PHE A 619 -17.40 14.72 16.30
N THR A 620 -16.89 13.65 15.67
CA THR A 620 -17.59 12.90 14.62
C THR A 620 -17.89 11.49 15.11
N THR A 621 -19.18 11.13 15.00
CA THR A 621 -19.70 9.83 15.40
C THR A 621 -20.95 9.47 14.60
N ASP A 622 -21.22 8.17 14.45
CA ASP A 622 -22.51 7.63 13.99
C ASP A 622 -23.55 7.51 15.11
N TYR A 623 -23.15 7.72 16.36
CA TYR A 623 -24.03 7.72 17.53
C TYR A 623 -24.98 8.93 17.51
N PRO A 624 -26.30 8.77 17.80
CA PRO A 624 -27.22 9.90 17.93
C PRO A 624 -26.85 10.85 19.10
N ILE A 625 -26.16 11.94 18.77
CA ILE A 625 -25.67 12.95 19.73
C ILE A 625 -26.82 13.75 20.38
N SER A 626 -28.03 13.72 19.81
CA SER A 626 -29.20 14.44 20.33
C SER A 626 -30.15 13.50 21.10
N SER A 627 -30.51 13.89 22.33
CA SER A 627 -31.42 13.19 23.25
C SER A 627 -32.85 12.94 22.73
N ARG A 628 -33.23 13.47 21.55
CA ARG A 628 -34.56 13.36 20.95
C ARG A 628 -34.71 12.26 19.89
N ALA A 629 -33.88 11.22 19.92
CA ALA A 629 -34.12 10.03 19.10
C ALA A 629 -35.23 9.17 19.74
N ASN A 630 -36.49 9.58 19.57
CA ASN A 630 -37.68 8.88 20.07
C ASN A 630 -38.00 7.54 19.36
N ASN A 631 -37.04 6.92 18.67
CA ASN A 631 -37.28 5.66 17.97
C ASN A 631 -36.32 4.56 18.45
N LEU A 632 -36.91 3.65 19.23
CA LEU A 632 -36.65 2.21 19.33
C LEU A 632 -35.26 1.77 19.85
N SER A 633 -35.26 1.31 21.11
CA SER A 633 -34.25 0.45 21.76
C SER A 633 -32.81 0.98 21.86
N LEU A 634 -32.61 2.23 22.25
CA LEU A 634 -31.29 2.70 22.70
C LEU A 634 -31.08 2.27 24.16
N ASN A 635 -30.07 1.41 24.35
CA ASN A 635 -29.67 0.80 25.62
C ASN A 635 -29.29 1.87 26.67
N GLU A 636 -29.52 1.63 27.97
CA GLU A 636 -29.22 2.54 29.09
C GLU A 636 -27.76 3.04 29.06
N ASP A 637 -26.84 2.16 28.68
CA ASP A 637 -25.41 2.45 28.50
C ASP A 637 -25.14 3.58 27.48
N TYR A 638 -25.99 3.70 26.46
CA TYR A 638 -25.86 4.73 25.43
C TYR A 638 -26.18 6.12 25.99
N HIS A 639 -27.28 6.23 26.74
CA HIS A 639 -27.66 7.48 27.39
C HIS A 639 -26.56 7.93 28.36
N LYS A 640 -26.04 7.00 29.16
CA LYS A 640 -24.93 7.25 30.08
C LYS A 640 -23.66 7.73 29.36
N THR A 641 -23.34 7.14 28.21
CA THR A 641 -22.19 7.55 27.38
C THR A 641 -22.33 9.00 26.92
N ILE A 642 -23.49 9.37 26.36
CA ILE A 642 -23.73 10.74 25.89
C ILE A 642 -23.78 11.73 27.06
N GLU A 643 -24.33 11.33 28.21
CA GLU A 643 -24.32 12.13 29.43
C GLU A 643 -22.90 12.43 29.92
N ILE A 644 -22.02 11.42 29.98
CA ILE A 644 -20.60 11.59 30.35
C ILE A 644 -19.91 12.60 29.42
N LEU A 645 -20.14 12.49 28.11
CA LEU A 645 -19.53 13.38 27.13
C LEU A 645 -20.06 14.82 27.23
N ASN A 646 -21.38 15.01 27.23
CA ASN A 646 -22.01 16.34 27.24
C ASN A 646 -21.82 17.08 28.56
N SER A 647 -21.74 16.35 29.69
CA SER A 647 -21.50 16.97 31.01
C SER A 647 -20.06 17.47 31.19
N THR A 648 -19.12 16.96 30.39
CA THR A 648 -17.69 17.24 30.61
C THR A 648 -17.06 18.07 29.49
N ILE A 649 -17.58 18.00 28.26
CA ILE A 649 -16.93 18.59 27.09
C ILE A 649 -17.98 19.32 26.23
N LYS A 650 -17.67 20.55 25.81
CA LYS A 650 -18.44 21.24 24.77
C LYS A 650 -18.07 20.63 23.41
N LEU A 651 -18.95 19.78 22.88
CA LEU A 651 -18.74 19.10 21.60
C LEU A 651 -19.23 19.97 20.44
N ASN A 652 -18.32 20.34 19.53
CA ASN A 652 -18.69 20.84 18.22
C ASN A 652 -18.87 19.66 17.27
N THR A 653 -19.93 19.67 16.48
CA THR A 653 -20.27 18.64 15.51
C THR A 653 -20.74 19.31 14.23
N TRP A 654 -20.84 18.60 13.11
CA TRP A 654 -21.44 19.18 11.90
C TRP A 654 -22.85 19.75 12.18
N LYS A 655 -23.63 19.16 13.08
CA LYS A 655 -24.96 19.69 13.43
C LYS A 655 -24.90 21.04 14.13
N THR A 656 -23.95 21.24 15.03
CA THR A 656 -23.81 22.51 15.78
C THR A 656 -23.13 23.58 14.94
N MET A 657 -22.24 23.19 14.04
CA MET A 657 -21.55 24.11 13.12
C MET A 657 -22.41 24.53 11.93
N ASN A 658 -23.53 23.83 11.69
CA ASN A 658 -24.53 24.07 10.67
C ASN A 658 -23.94 24.42 9.27
N PRO A 659 -23.08 23.54 8.72
CA PRO A 659 -22.45 23.79 7.44
C PRO A 659 -23.47 23.86 6.31
N PHE A 660 -23.14 24.64 5.28
CA PHE A 660 -23.99 24.84 4.10
C PHE A 660 -25.34 25.52 4.39
N LYS A 661 -25.48 26.22 5.52
CA LYS A 661 -26.72 26.95 5.89
C LYS A 661 -27.24 27.85 4.76
N ASN A 662 -26.35 28.58 4.10
CA ASN A 662 -26.70 29.49 3.01
C ASN A 662 -27.32 28.76 1.81
N LEU A 663 -26.92 27.51 1.56
CA LEU A 663 -27.51 26.68 0.51
C LEU A 663 -28.89 26.13 0.89
N LEU A 664 -29.14 25.95 2.20
CA LEU A 664 -30.43 25.50 2.72
C LEU A 664 -31.47 26.63 2.78
N GLU A 665 -31.02 27.87 2.95
CA GLU A 665 -31.88 29.06 2.96
C GLU A 665 -32.34 29.47 1.55
N ASN A 666 -31.56 29.15 0.51
CA ASN A 666 -31.97 29.29 -0.88
C ASN A 666 -32.87 28.10 -1.28
N ASN A 667 -34.15 28.37 -1.59
CA ASN A 667 -35.25 27.41 -1.82
C ASN A 667 -35.04 26.29 -2.89
N ILE A 668 -33.85 26.18 -3.50
CA ILE A 668 -33.52 25.21 -4.55
C ILE A 668 -33.16 23.82 -3.97
N VAL A 669 -32.70 23.74 -2.71
CA VAL A 669 -32.11 22.52 -2.12
C VAL A 669 -33.05 21.76 -1.16
N LEU A 670 -34.23 22.31 -0.85
CA LEU A 670 -35.21 21.75 0.09
C LEU A 670 -35.74 20.35 -0.27
N LYS A 671 -35.62 19.91 -1.53
CA LYS A 671 -36.10 18.58 -1.96
C LYS A 671 -35.21 17.41 -1.50
N ASN A 672 -33.95 17.64 -1.12
CA ASN A 672 -33.00 16.57 -0.79
C ASN A 672 -32.41 16.68 0.63
N THR A 673 -33.29 16.78 1.63
CA THR A 673 -32.92 16.84 3.06
C THR A 673 -31.99 15.72 3.50
N LYS A 674 -32.03 14.54 2.88
CA LYS A 674 -31.18 13.39 3.26
C LYS A 674 -29.69 13.59 2.95
N GLU A 675 -29.34 14.46 1.99
CA GLU A 675 -27.95 14.76 1.66
C GLU A 675 -27.30 15.58 2.78
N PHE A 676 -28.01 16.62 3.23
CA PHE A 676 -27.55 17.59 4.24
C PHE A 676 -27.93 17.21 5.68
N ASN A 677 -28.82 16.24 5.89
CA ASN A 677 -29.18 15.77 7.24
C ASN A 677 -28.59 14.38 7.56
N GLY A 678 -27.79 13.80 6.65
CA GLY A 678 -27.27 12.44 6.74
C GLY A 678 -25.77 12.33 6.51
N ARG A 679 -25.31 11.13 6.13
CA ARG A 679 -23.89 10.84 5.90
C ARG A 679 -23.29 11.54 4.67
N GLY A 680 -24.10 12.11 3.76
CA GLY A 680 -23.73 12.52 2.40
C GLY A 680 -22.50 13.42 2.28
N ILE A 681 -22.71 14.70 1.99
CA ILE A 681 -21.63 15.67 1.83
C ILE A 681 -20.83 15.85 3.14
N HIS A 682 -21.47 15.65 4.29
CA HIS A 682 -20.83 15.80 5.61
C HIS A 682 -19.70 14.82 5.85
N ARG A 683 -19.70 13.62 5.28
CA ARG A 683 -18.56 12.69 5.43
C ARG A 683 -17.29 13.23 4.78
N ILE A 684 -17.43 13.94 3.67
CA ILE A 684 -16.31 14.62 2.98
C ILE A 684 -15.83 15.78 3.85
N LEU A 685 -16.77 16.61 4.31
CA LEU A 685 -16.48 17.75 5.16
C LEU A 685 -15.76 17.32 6.46
N GLU A 686 -16.27 16.30 7.16
CA GLU A 686 -15.65 15.75 8.37
C GLU A 686 -14.22 15.28 8.10
N LYS A 687 -13.99 14.58 6.99
CA LYS A 687 -12.64 14.13 6.60
C LYS A 687 -11.67 15.30 6.48
N LEU A 688 -12.08 16.38 5.82
CA LEU A 688 -11.26 17.57 5.63
C LEU A 688 -10.99 18.30 6.96
N ILE A 689 -12.01 18.43 7.82
CA ILE A 689 -11.86 19.03 9.15
C ILE A 689 -10.87 18.22 9.99
N ILE A 690 -10.97 16.89 9.99
CA ILE A 690 -10.07 16.02 10.77
C ILE A 690 -8.65 16.04 10.22
N ILE A 691 -8.46 16.02 8.89
CA ILE A 691 -7.13 16.15 8.28
C ILE A 691 -6.46 17.43 8.75
N ASN A 692 -7.24 18.50 8.90
CA ASN A 692 -6.79 19.82 9.31
C ASN A 692 -6.96 20.10 10.81
N SER A 693 -7.10 19.11 11.69
CA SER A 693 -7.08 19.37 13.13
C SER A 693 -5.66 19.45 13.69
N ASP A 694 -5.45 20.25 14.73
CA ASP A 694 -4.15 20.35 15.42
C ASP A 694 -3.80 19.01 16.07
N TYR A 695 -4.80 18.37 16.69
CA TYR A 695 -4.66 17.03 17.28
C TYR A 695 -5.77 16.10 16.79
N PHE A 696 -5.44 14.87 16.43
CA PHE A 696 -6.39 13.85 15.97
C PHE A 696 -6.47 12.65 16.92
N LEU A 697 -7.68 12.33 17.36
CA LEU A 697 -8.02 11.20 18.21
C LEU A 697 -8.93 10.21 17.48
N SER A 698 -8.62 8.92 17.63
CA SER A 698 -9.43 7.80 17.12
C SER A 698 -9.68 6.75 18.19
N SER A 699 -10.76 5.97 18.05
CA SER A 699 -11.13 4.99 19.06
C SER A 699 -10.05 3.91 19.28
N PRO A 700 -9.75 3.53 20.54
CA PRO A 700 -8.93 2.36 20.82
C PRO A 700 -9.64 1.06 20.39
N PRO A 701 -8.90 -0.05 20.21
CA PRO A 701 -9.49 -1.36 19.92
C PRO A 701 -10.58 -1.72 20.93
N GLY A 702 -11.76 -2.06 20.44
CA GLY A 702 -12.90 -2.43 21.28
C GLY A 702 -13.80 -1.27 21.71
N CYS A 703 -13.44 -0.01 21.42
CA CYS A 703 -14.32 1.14 21.63
C CYS A 703 -14.98 1.65 20.34
N GLY A 704 -14.56 1.20 19.16
CA GLY A 704 -15.12 1.65 17.89
C GLY A 704 -14.43 1.04 16.67
N ALA A 705 -14.44 1.78 15.57
CA ALA A 705 -13.90 1.38 14.28
C ALA A 705 -12.47 0.84 14.37
N SER A 706 -12.20 -0.21 13.60
CA SER A 706 -10.88 -0.83 13.54
C SER A 706 -9.85 0.13 12.94
N TYR A 707 -8.58 -0.01 13.33
CA TYR A 707 -7.48 0.72 12.70
C TYR A 707 -7.30 0.45 11.19
N LYS A 708 -7.94 -0.60 10.68
CA LYS A 708 -7.98 -0.94 9.25
C LYS A 708 -9.12 -0.25 8.50
N ASP A 709 -9.85 0.63 9.18
CA ASP A 709 -10.90 1.42 8.56
C ASP A 709 -10.31 2.34 7.48
N ASP A 710 -10.89 2.28 6.28
CA ASP A 710 -10.37 3.00 5.11
C ASP A 710 -10.44 4.52 5.29
N PHE A 711 -11.41 5.02 6.07
CA PHE A 711 -11.50 6.45 6.40
C PHE A 711 -10.36 6.86 7.33
N ILE A 712 -10.12 6.12 8.43
CA ILE A 712 -8.98 6.40 9.33
C ILE A 712 -7.66 6.34 8.55
N LEU A 713 -7.45 5.32 7.73
CA LEU A 713 -6.24 5.19 6.92
C LEU A 713 -6.07 6.37 5.95
N SER A 714 -7.15 6.79 5.28
CA SER A 714 -7.08 7.95 4.40
C SER A 714 -6.75 9.24 5.12
N VAL A 715 -7.29 9.46 6.33
CA VAL A 715 -6.99 10.64 7.15
C VAL A 715 -5.53 10.60 7.60
N THR A 716 -5.06 9.47 8.14
CA THR A 716 -3.67 9.35 8.63
C THR A 716 -2.65 9.53 7.53
N ASN A 717 -2.92 8.99 6.33
CA ASN A 717 -2.02 9.15 5.18
C ASN A 717 -1.96 10.61 4.75
N ALA A 718 -3.09 11.32 4.69
CA ALA A 718 -3.11 12.74 4.36
C ALA A 718 -2.38 13.60 5.40
N ARG A 719 -2.64 13.37 6.69
CA ARG A 719 -1.93 14.06 7.79
C ARG A 719 -0.43 13.80 7.76
N SER A 720 -0.02 12.55 7.51
CA SER A 720 1.40 12.21 7.37
C SER A 720 2.06 12.94 6.19
N GLY A 721 1.36 13.09 5.06
CA GLY A 721 1.83 13.89 3.93
C GLY A 721 2.08 15.35 4.31
N LEU A 722 1.06 16.00 4.92
CA LEU A 722 1.16 17.39 5.37
C LEU A 722 2.29 17.60 6.39
N MET A 723 2.48 16.68 7.34
CA MET A 723 3.59 16.76 8.30
C MET A 723 4.96 16.62 7.61
N ASN A 724 5.07 15.75 6.60
CA ASN A 724 6.31 15.59 5.83
C ASN A 724 6.62 16.82 4.96
N GLU A 725 5.59 17.56 4.54
CA GLU A 725 5.70 18.85 3.86
C GLU A 725 6.04 20.01 4.80
N GLY A 726 6.23 19.74 6.10
CA GLY A 726 6.63 20.75 7.10
C GLY A 726 5.46 21.49 7.74
N ASN A 727 4.23 20.95 7.71
CA ASN A 727 3.11 21.55 8.41
C ASN A 727 3.25 21.40 9.94
N GLU A 728 3.83 22.41 10.59
CA GLU A 728 4.10 22.45 12.03
C GLU A 728 2.85 22.52 12.91
N ARG A 729 1.68 22.84 12.34
CA ARG A 729 0.42 22.94 13.07
C ARG A 729 -0.10 21.56 13.53
N LEU A 730 0.22 20.51 12.79
CA LEU A 730 -0.22 19.16 13.10
C LEU A 730 0.66 18.57 14.22
N LEU A 731 0.08 18.39 15.41
CA LEU A 731 0.81 17.90 16.59
C LEU A 731 0.92 16.38 16.64
N ASN A 732 0.09 15.67 15.88
CA ASN A 732 0.16 14.22 15.74
C ASN A 732 -0.42 13.74 14.40
N ILE A 733 -0.04 12.53 13.98
CA ILE A 733 -0.74 11.85 12.88
C ILE A 733 -2.07 11.29 13.40
N ILE A 734 -2.02 10.55 14.52
CA ILE A 734 -3.17 9.94 15.17
C ILE A 734 -2.78 9.49 16.58
N THR A 735 -3.67 9.68 17.53
CA THR A 735 -3.57 9.10 18.88
C THR A 735 -4.85 8.32 19.17
N ARG A 736 -4.73 7.28 20.00
CA ARG A 736 -5.89 6.54 20.53
C ARG A 736 -6.01 6.85 22.01
N TRP A 737 -7.23 7.14 22.45
CA TRP A 737 -7.52 7.49 23.84
C TRP A 737 -7.78 6.27 24.71
#